data_AF-A5UY82-F1
#
_entry.id   AF-A5UY82-F1
#
_cell.length_a   1.000
_cell.length_b   1.000
_cell.length_c   1.000
_cell.angle_alpha   90.00
_cell.angle_beta   90.00
_cell.angle_gamma   90.00
#
_symmetry.space_group_name_H-M   'P 1'
#
loop_
_entity.id
_entity.type
_entity.pdbx_description
1 polymer ?
#
loop_
_entity_poly.entity_id
_entity_poly.type
_entity_poly.pdbx_seq_one_letter_code
_entity_poly.pdbx_strand_id
1 'polypeptide(L)'
;MSDETSPIPLPPKTPPTGITAVLSAILASNPASAVVPVVPADTLDGIIERVRAARASSVQLLVPEGAPALQGRRSFTALRLILQRDGISVLVISPDANVLEAARSSGLETMAVGDPPSPRPATPAPTTPPARPVIDERDAAFLRALDDVPSRDPYADLSEKDAAFAASLDDFSDAVATVAAPSTQPETPPPSAAPPPRRVSAADVRLSADEEQRASAHETARRSAPAPRRQSQSRATVRTAPRTAGAPTRTSDRTMIIGIAIAVLIVALLIAFGWYHANRVSIIVGPPVIQSRTQPFRGEVIPITTADPGTNPSSIQAAVVQAEASFTVQGQVTSETVAPAGRATGQVRIINVIEQPFPLPEGTELLGLNPAGAEVRFVIEGQVTVPAAVTTVSDRGRSTTYGEVVVNVVARSPGSASNVGSNALTQILIPGMQPIISDRGNLLIRHDAIGGGSEQAQRIVTEADVQRVLGDALTGLYNAGMEQLARQIDQNVLAIDPTTITPDTIELARPESYNPPLIEPPLGQPVDPANPVFRVTVSTRFSALATPRDRLVSKQLEQVVPQHFLQRGTPCNPNERVGFDVAGWRWDGSKLTINGAIACTEYGTLTNDMLNQIRRDLVGASRSDAETRLQQFVQQGAISTYSLPAIETLPGFDFLIDVQPARLS
;
A
#
# COMPACT_ATOMS: atom_id res chain seq x y z
N MET A 1 -7.02 68.80 4.14
CA MET A 1 -8.07 67.79 4.37
C MET A 1 -7.63 66.56 3.62
N SER A 2 -6.92 65.70 4.35
CA SER A 2 -6.46 64.39 3.91
C SER A 2 -7.60 63.43 4.16
N ASP A 3 -7.89 62.55 3.20
CA ASP A 3 -8.71 61.37 3.46
C ASP A 3 -7.93 60.12 3.08
N GLU A 4 -7.93 59.22 4.04
CA GLU A 4 -7.04 58.09 4.24
C GLU A 4 -7.90 56.83 4.08
N THR A 5 -7.68 56.03 3.03
CA THR A 5 -8.18 54.65 3.01
C THR A 5 -7.27 53.80 2.13
N SER A 6 -6.30 53.17 2.79
CA SER A 6 -5.46 52.11 2.22
C SER A 6 -6.26 50.79 2.11
N PRO A 7 -6.03 49.97 1.07
CA PRO A 7 -6.55 48.62 0.98
C PRO A 7 -5.72 47.64 1.84
N ILE A 8 -6.42 46.76 2.56
CA ILE A 8 -5.85 45.68 3.37
C ILE A 8 -5.19 44.63 2.45
N PRO A 9 -3.93 44.22 2.65
CA PRO A 9 -3.31 43.15 1.86
C PRO A 9 -3.79 41.77 2.32
N LEU A 10 -4.13 40.91 1.36
CA LEU A 10 -4.31 39.47 1.57
C LEU A 10 -2.97 38.84 2.05
N PRO A 11 -2.99 37.87 2.98
CA PRO A 11 -1.77 37.19 3.40
C PRO A 11 -1.16 36.36 2.27
N PRO A 12 0.18 36.25 2.19
CA PRO A 12 0.85 35.45 1.17
C PRO A 12 0.53 33.96 1.37
N LYS A 13 0.17 33.27 0.27
CA LYS A 13 0.11 31.80 0.22
C LYS A 13 1.47 31.22 0.61
N THR A 14 1.54 30.58 1.76
CA THR A 14 2.66 29.73 2.14
C THR A 14 2.77 28.54 1.18
N PRO A 15 3.96 28.21 0.66
CA PRO A 15 4.18 26.99 -0.11
C PRO A 15 3.98 25.76 0.80
N PRO A 16 3.49 24.62 0.25
CA PRO A 16 3.26 23.41 1.04
C PRO A 16 4.60 22.83 1.53
N THR A 17 4.76 22.69 2.84
CA THR A 17 5.87 21.99 3.49
C THR A 17 5.47 20.55 3.82
N GLY A 18 6.39 19.60 3.61
CA GLY A 18 6.21 18.18 3.96
C GLY A 18 5.64 17.29 2.85
N ILE A 19 5.00 16.16 3.23
CA ILE A 19 4.51 15.06 2.38
C ILE A 19 3.66 15.55 1.18
N THR A 20 3.04 16.72 1.30
CA THR A 20 2.28 17.39 0.24
C THR A 20 3.16 17.85 -0.95
N ALA A 21 4.42 18.22 -0.69
CA ALA A 21 5.42 18.48 -1.72
C ALA A 21 5.94 17.17 -2.35
N VAL A 22 6.00 16.09 -1.57
CA VAL A 22 6.37 14.74 -2.03
C VAL A 22 5.33 14.19 -3.01
N LEU A 23 4.04 14.32 -2.71
CA LEU A 23 2.97 13.94 -3.64
C LEU A 23 2.97 14.77 -4.92
N SER A 24 3.29 16.07 -4.82
CA SER A 24 3.35 16.97 -5.98
C SER A 24 4.54 16.68 -6.91
N ALA A 25 5.67 16.21 -6.37
CA ALA A 25 6.82 15.77 -7.15
C ALA A 25 6.61 14.37 -7.77
N ILE A 26 5.93 13.45 -7.08
CA ILE A 26 5.63 12.08 -7.56
C ILE A 26 4.68 12.10 -8.77
N LEU A 27 3.73 13.05 -8.82
CA LEU A 27 2.83 13.21 -9.97
C LEU A 27 3.53 13.73 -11.25
N ALA A 28 4.79 14.15 -11.16
CA ALA A 28 5.56 14.69 -12.29
C ALA A 28 6.52 13.68 -12.96
N SER A 29 6.78 12.51 -12.36
CA SER A 29 7.82 11.59 -12.86
C SER A 29 7.36 10.13 -12.93
N ASN A 30 6.90 9.76 -14.13
CA ASN A 30 6.88 8.41 -14.71
C ASN A 30 5.75 7.44 -14.26
N PRO A 31 4.76 7.11 -15.13
CA PRO A 31 3.61 6.26 -14.79
C PRO A 31 3.89 4.74 -14.76
N ALA A 32 5.15 4.31 -14.90
CA ALA A 32 5.54 2.89 -14.88
C ALA A 32 6.30 2.47 -13.60
N SER A 33 6.46 3.38 -12.62
CA SER A 33 7.18 3.11 -11.38
C SER A 33 6.22 2.82 -10.23
N ALA A 34 6.44 1.71 -9.51
CA ALA A 34 5.70 1.44 -8.28
C ALA A 34 6.38 2.13 -7.10
N VAL A 35 5.58 2.75 -6.23
CA VAL A 35 6.06 3.41 -5.02
C VAL A 35 5.88 2.47 -3.83
N VAL A 36 6.95 2.16 -3.11
CA VAL A 36 6.92 1.27 -1.95
C VAL A 36 7.30 2.08 -0.70
N PRO A 37 6.36 2.33 0.22
CA PRO A 37 6.67 2.97 1.49
C PRO A 37 7.31 1.96 2.46
N VAL A 38 8.38 2.39 3.11
CA VAL A 38 9.06 1.67 4.19
C VAL A 38 8.59 2.24 5.52
N VAL A 39 8.24 1.37 6.46
CA VAL A 39 7.91 1.72 7.84
C VAL A 39 9.16 1.49 8.71
N PRO A 40 9.45 2.30 9.74
CA PRO A 40 10.65 2.14 10.56
C PRO A 40 10.80 0.77 11.24
N ALA A 41 9.71 0.01 11.41
CA ALA A 41 9.73 -1.34 11.97
C ALA A 41 9.99 -2.45 10.92
N ASP A 42 10.10 -2.10 9.64
CA ASP A 42 10.25 -3.07 8.56
C ASP A 42 11.63 -3.73 8.55
N THR A 43 11.65 -5.05 8.35
CA THR A 43 12.86 -5.81 8.08
C THR A 43 13.21 -5.76 6.60
N LEU A 44 14.48 -6.02 6.27
CA LEU A 44 14.96 -6.01 4.88
C LEU A 44 14.18 -6.99 3.98
N ASP A 45 13.88 -8.18 4.50
CA ASP A 45 13.12 -9.20 3.77
C ASP A 45 11.68 -8.77 3.49
N GLY A 46 11.02 -8.11 4.46
CA GLY A 46 9.68 -7.57 4.29
C GLY A 46 9.61 -6.41 3.30
N ILE A 47 10.71 -5.69 3.09
CA ILE A 47 10.84 -4.66 2.06
C ILE A 47 11.00 -5.33 0.68
N ILE A 48 11.85 -6.35 0.57
CA ILE A 48 12.09 -7.09 -0.68
C ILE A 48 10.80 -7.78 -1.16
N GLU A 49 10.03 -8.38 -0.25
CA GLU A 49 8.76 -9.02 -0.59
C GLU A 49 7.74 -8.01 -1.13
N ARG A 50 7.65 -6.82 -0.53
CA ARG A 50 6.79 -5.73 -1.03
C ARG A 50 7.25 -5.18 -2.38
N VAL A 51 8.55 -5.04 -2.59
CA VAL A 51 9.12 -4.63 -3.89
C VAL A 51 8.81 -5.67 -4.96
N ARG A 52 8.89 -6.97 -4.65
CA ARG A 52 8.53 -8.05 -5.58
C ARG A 52 7.03 -8.15 -5.82
N ALA A 53 6.21 -7.93 -4.80
CA ALA A 53 4.75 -7.90 -4.91
C ALA A 53 4.24 -6.78 -5.82
N ALA A 54 5.00 -5.67 -5.91
CA ALA A 54 4.66 -4.53 -6.76
C ALA A 54 4.77 -4.81 -8.28
N ARG A 55 5.46 -5.89 -8.71
CA ARG A 55 5.61 -6.33 -10.11
C ARG A 55 6.03 -5.24 -11.11
N ALA A 56 6.75 -4.21 -10.66
CA ALA A 56 7.26 -3.13 -11.52
C ALA A 56 8.75 -3.32 -11.84
N SER A 57 9.16 -2.92 -13.05
CA SER A 57 10.57 -2.92 -13.50
C SER A 57 11.40 -1.78 -12.90
N SER A 58 10.72 -0.76 -12.34
CA SER A 58 11.31 0.39 -11.66
C SER A 58 10.52 0.69 -10.39
N VAL A 59 11.20 0.78 -9.25
CA VAL A 59 10.58 0.94 -7.93
C VAL A 59 11.17 2.13 -7.20
N GLN A 60 10.31 2.98 -6.67
CA GLN A 60 10.68 4.13 -5.85
C GLN A 60 10.45 3.77 -4.38
N LEU A 61 11.54 3.72 -3.60
CA LEU A 61 11.51 3.35 -2.20
C LEU A 61 11.45 4.61 -1.34
N LEU A 62 10.33 4.83 -0.64
CA LEU A 62 10.17 5.94 0.30
C LEU A 62 10.61 5.51 1.69
N VAL A 63 11.73 6.06 2.17
CA VAL A 63 12.31 5.69 3.47
C VAL A 63 12.18 6.87 4.44
N PRO A 64 11.35 6.75 5.50
CA PRO A 64 11.22 7.78 6.53
C PRO A 64 12.49 7.84 7.42
N GLU A 65 12.60 8.90 8.21
CA GLU A 65 13.70 9.04 9.17
C GLU A 65 13.71 7.89 10.18
N GLY A 66 14.89 7.40 10.51
CA GLY A 66 15.05 6.41 11.59
C GLY A 66 14.68 4.97 11.25
N ALA A 67 14.74 4.55 9.98
CA ALA A 67 14.57 3.15 9.58
C ALA A 67 15.89 2.33 9.75
N PRO A 68 16.09 1.59 10.86
CA PRO A 68 17.38 0.95 11.18
C PRO A 68 17.79 -0.12 10.17
N ALA A 69 16.81 -0.80 9.54
CA ALA A 69 17.06 -1.82 8.53
C ALA A 69 17.78 -1.27 7.28
N LEU A 70 17.66 0.04 7.00
CA LEU A 70 18.20 0.70 5.81
C LEU A 70 19.27 1.76 6.13
N GLN A 71 19.75 1.86 7.37
CA GLN A 71 20.87 2.75 7.71
C GLN A 71 22.25 2.13 7.39
N GLY A 72 22.31 0.81 7.23
CA GLY A 72 23.55 0.07 6.99
C GLY A 72 23.88 -0.13 5.50
N ARG A 73 25.15 0.08 5.13
CA ARG A 73 25.67 -0.18 3.78
C ARG A 73 25.49 -1.64 3.32
N ARG A 74 25.57 -2.60 4.25
CA ARG A 74 25.34 -4.03 3.97
C ARG A 74 23.92 -4.30 3.50
N SER A 75 22.93 -3.66 4.11
CA SER A 75 21.51 -3.82 3.78
C SER A 75 21.19 -3.35 2.36
N PHE A 76 21.68 -2.19 1.95
CA PHE A 76 21.47 -1.70 0.58
C PHE A 76 22.25 -2.49 -0.48
N THR A 77 23.40 -3.08 -0.10
CA THR A 77 24.16 -3.96 -1.00
C THR A 77 23.41 -5.27 -1.24
N ALA A 78 22.84 -5.88 -0.20
CA ALA A 78 21.98 -7.06 -0.31
C ALA A 78 20.71 -6.74 -1.13
N LEU A 79 20.06 -5.62 -0.84
CA LEU A 79 18.88 -5.15 -1.58
C LEU A 79 19.19 -4.98 -3.08
N ARG A 80 20.31 -4.34 -3.43
CA ARG A 80 20.74 -4.15 -4.81
C ARG A 80 21.01 -5.48 -5.52
N LEU A 81 21.73 -6.40 -4.90
CA LEU A 81 22.05 -7.70 -5.51
C LEU A 81 20.80 -8.54 -5.79
N ILE A 82 19.86 -8.55 -4.85
CA ILE A 82 18.61 -9.32 -4.97
C ILE A 82 17.71 -8.71 -6.05
N LEU A 83 17.60 -7.38 -6.09
CA LEU A 83 16.73 -6.70 -7.06
C LEU A 83 17.35 -6.61 -8.46
N GLN A 84 18.68 -6.56 -8.58
CA GLN A 84 19.36 -6.68 -9.87
C GLN A 84 19.19 -8.07 -10.48
N ARG A 85 19.20 -9.14 -9.67
CA ARG A 85 18.91 -10.50 -10.14
C ARG A 85 17.48 -10.61 -10.71
N ASP A 86 16.55 -9.88 -10.13
CA ASP A 86 15.14 -9.87 -10.51
C ASP A 86 14.83 -8.79 -11.61
N GLY A 87 15.85 -8.07 -12.11
CA GLY A 87 15.72 -7.07 -13.19
C GLY A 87 15.05 -5.75 -12.79
N ILE A 88 15.01 -5.43 -11.50
CA ILE A 88 14.29 -4.29 -10.93
C ILE A 88 15.27 -3.14 -10.62
N SER A 89 14.99 -1.96 -11.17
CA SER A 89 15.73 -0.72 -10.91
C SER A 89 15.13 0.03 -9.72
N VAL A 90 15.97 0.58 -8.82
CA VAL A 90 15.51 1.15 -7.55
C VAL A 90 16.02 2.58 -7.37
N LEU A 91 15.10 3.50 -7.09
CA LEU A 91 15.36 4.88 -6.67
C LEU A 91 14.99 5.03 -5.19
N VAL A 92 15.94 5.46 -4.36
CA VAL A 92 15.71 5.67 -2.92
C VAL A 92 15.42 7.14 -2.64
N ILE A 93 14.27 7.42 -2.03
CA ILE A 93 13.81 8.76 -1.68
C ILE A 93 13.70 8.85 -0.16
N SER A 94 14.48 9.72 0.46
CA SER A 94 14.51 9.87 1.92
C SER A 94 14.86 11.30 2.35
N PRO A 95 14.31 11.78 3.49
CA PRO A 95 14.81 12.96 4.19
C PRO A 95 16.05 12.68 5.06
N ASP A 96 16.40 11.41 5.34
CA ASP A 96 17.51 11.02 6.21
C ASP A 96 18.85 10.97 5.44
N ALA A 97 19.81 11.82 5.84
CA ALA A 97 21.13 11.90 5.21
C ALA A 97 21.92 10.58 5.31
N ASN A 98 21.78 9.82 6.41
CA ASN A 98 22.50 8.58 6.62
C ASN A 98 22.01 7.48 5.66
N VAL A 99 20.70 7.44 5.40
CA VAL A 99 20.08 6.50 4.45
C VAL A 99 20.48 6.82 3.01
N LEU A 100 20.49 8.11 2.64
CA LEU A 100 20.95 8.55 1.32
C LEU A 100 22.44 8.28 1.09
N GLU A 101 23.27 8.45 2.11
CA GLU A 101 24.70 8.13 2.04
C GLU A 101 24.94 6.61 1.92
N ALA A 102 24.20 5.81 2.69
CA ALA A 102 24.25 4.35 2.62
C ALA A 102 23.79 3.84 1.24
N ALA A 103 22.72 4.39 0.66
CA ALA A 103 22.21 4.04 -0.68
C ALA A 103 23.14 4.51 -1.80
N ARG A 104 23.77 5.69 -1.68
CA ARG A 104 24.73 6.18 -2.67
C ARG A 104 26.02 5.37 -2.65
N SER A 105 26.49 4.98 -1.46
CA SER A 105 27.70 4.15 -1.28
C SER A 105 27.53 2.70 -1.75
N SER A 106 26.29 2.23 -1.94
CA SER A 106 25.94 0.96 -2.57
C SER A 106 25.62 1.09 -4.06
N GLY A 107 25.71 2.30 -4.63
CA GLY A 107 25.52 2.62 -6.05
C GLY A 107 24.08 2.56 -6.54
N LEU A 108 23.11 2.88 -5.67
CA LEU A 108 21.71 3.10 -6.04
C LEU A 108 21.47 4.58 -6.36
N GLU A 109 20.46 4.86 -7.18
CA GLU A 109 20.02 6.24 -7.42
C GLU A 109 19.29 6.77 -6.18
N THR A 110 19.53 8.04 -5.84
CA THR A 110 19.01 8.66 -4.61
C THR A 110 18.41 10.03 -4.90
N MET A 111 17.33 10.37 -4.21
CA MET A 111 16.70 11.69 -4.26
C MET A 111 16.40 12.17 -2.83
N ALA A 112 16.95 13.33 -2.47
CA ALA A 112 16.71 13.96 -1.18
C ALA A 112 15.41 14.76 -1.21
N VAL A 113 14.68 14.78 -0.09
CA VAL A 113 13.44 15.56 0.08
C VAL A 113 13.57 16.43 1.33
N GLY A 114 13.64 17.75 1.14
CA GLY A 114 13.78 18.75 2.20
C GLY A 114 14.43 20.04 1.67
N ASP A 115 14.33 21.12 2.45
CA ASP A 115 15.01 22.39 2.11
C ASP A 115 16.53 22.17 1.98
N PRO A 116 17.21 22.86 1.04
CA PRO A 116 18.66 22.81 0.98
C PRO A 116 19.23 23.24 2.34
N PRO A 117 20.24 22.55 2.88
CA PRO A 117 20.86 22.96 4.13
C PRO A 117 21.31 24.41 3.97
N SER A 118 20.84 25.29 4.88
CA SER A 118 21.18 26.71 4.90
C SER A 118 22.68 26.88 4.69
N PRO A 119 23.13 27.74 3.75
CA PRO A 119 24.55 27.99 3.57
C PRO A 119 25.08 28.53 4.89
N ARG A 120 26.03 27.79 5.50
CA ARG A 120 26.79 28.32 6.63
C ARG A 120 27.36 29.68 6.21
N PRO A 121 27.27 30.71 7.07
CA PRO A 121 27.99 31.95 6.83
C PRO A 121 29.45 31.63 6.53
N ALA A 122 29.97 32.13 5.41
CA ALA A 122 31.35 31.98 5.04
C ALA A 122 32.24 32.65 6.07
N THR A 123 32.81 31.87 6.98
CA THR A 123 33.95 32.29 7.79
C THR A 123 35.15 32.45 6.85
N PRO A 124 35.88 33.57 6.85
CA PRO A 124 37.02 33.77 5.97
C PRO A 124 38.09 32.70 6.20
N ALA A 125 38.62 32.17 5.10
CA ALA A 125 39.60 31.09 5.10
C ALA A 125 40.87 31.45 5.89
N PRO A 126 41.32 30.61 6.84
CA PRO A 126 42.69 30.67 7.33
C PRO A 126 43.63 30.02 6.30
N THR A 127 44.61 30.79 5.83
CA THR A 127 45.67 30.40 4.89
C THR A 127 46.76 29.51 5.51
N THR A 128 46.38 28.47 6.27
CA THR A 128 47.36 27.52 6.81
C THR A 128 46.80 26.10 6.84
N PRO A 129 47.50 25.06 6.33
CA PRO A 129 47.02 23.69 6.39
C PRO A 129 46.88 23.22 7.84
N PRO A 130 45.78 22.56 8.24
CA PRO A 130 45.72 21.93 9.56
C PRO A 130 46.72 20.77 9.62
N ALA A 131 47.56 20.78 10.67
CA ALA A 131 48.43 19.67 11.01
C ALA A 131 47.58 18.40 11.23
N ARG A 132 48.06 17.26 10.74
CA ARG A 132 47.46 15.94 11.01
C ARG A 132 47.31 15.77 12.54
N PRO A 133 46.19 15.20 13.02
CA PRO A 133 46.08 14.85 14.43
C PRO A 133 47.19 13.85 14.76
N VAL A 134 48.07 14.22 15.68
CA VAL A 134 49.08 13.32 16.26
C VAL A 134 48.30 12.34 17.12
N ILE A 135 48.22 11.09 16.68
CA ILE A 135 47.70 9.98 17.50
C ILE A 135 48.64 9.86 18.70
N ASP A 136 48.09 9.93 19.92
CA ASP A 136 48.87 9.79 21.14
C ASP A 136 49.51 8.40 21.21
N GLU A 137 50.71 8.29 21.76
CA GLU A 137 51.54 7.08 21.68
C GLU A 137 50.89 5.87 22.37
N ARG A 138 50.00 6.15 23.34
CA ARG A 138 49.13 5.15 23.98
C ARG A 138 48.08 4.59 23.04
N ASP A 139 47.43 5.42 22.24
CA ASP A 139 46.40 4.99 21.30
C ASP A 139 47.01 4.24 20.12
N ALA A 140 48.19 4.67 19.67
CA ALA A 140 48.97 3.94 18.66
C ALA A 140 49.46 2.58 19.16
N ALA A 141 49.80 2.45 20.45
CA ALA A 141 50.16 1.17 21.07
C ALA A 141 48.95 0.24 21.23
N PHE A 142 47.78 0.79 21.59
CA PHE A 142 46.53 0.03 21.69
C PHE A 142 46.06 -0.52 20.34
N LEU A 143 46.13 0.28 19.28
CA LEU A 143 45.75 -0.16 17.93
C LEU A 143 46.73 -1.23 17.39
N ARG A 144 48.03 -1.14 17.71
CA ARG A 144 48.99 -2.21 17.40
C ARG A 144 48.72 -3.50 18.19
N ALA A 145 48.27 -3.38 19.45
CA ALA A 145 47.91 -4.54 20.26
C ALA A 145 46.64 -5.25 19.77
N LEU A 146 45.75 -4.55 19.05
CA LEU A 146 44.55 -5.12 18.43
C LEU A 146 44.87 -5.87 17.12
N ASP A 147 45.86 -5.41 16.35
CA ASP A 147 46.33 -6.11 15.14
C ASP A 147 47.09 -7.41 15.46
N ASP A 148 47.70 -7.50 16.65
CA ASP A 148 48.42 -8.68 17.13
C ASP A 148 47.53 -9.70 17.87
N VAL A 149 46.19 -9.57 17.82
CA VAL A 149 45.28 -10.60 18.34
C VAL A 149 45.11 -11.71 17.30
N PRO A 150 45.72 -12.90 17.45
CA PRO A 150 45.48 -13.99 16.53
C PRO A 150 44.01 -14.42 16.60
N SER A 151 43.40 -14.68 15.44
CA SER A 151 42.08 -15.27 15.29
C SER A 151 42.03 -16.59 16.05
N ARG A 152 41.60 -16.54 17.32
CA ARG A 152 41.51 -17.70 18.18
C ARG A 152 40.30 -18.50 17.74
N ASP A 153 40.54 -19.76 17.37
CA ASP A 153 39.46 -20.69 17.03
C ASP A 153 38.52 -20.76 18.25
N PRO A 154 37.25 -20.32 18.13
CA PRO A 154 36.35 -20.13 19.27
C PRO A 154 36.04 -21.45 20.00
N TYR A 155 36.46 -22.58 19.45
CA TYR A 155 36.25 -23.92 19.98
C TYR A 155 37.49 -24.53 20.66
N ALA A 156 38.63 -23.84 20.65
CA ALA A 156 39.92 -24.39 21.11
C ALA A 156 39.99 -24.68 22.62
N ASP A 157 39.16 -24.00 23.44
CA ASP A 157 39.15 -24.15 24.90
C ASP A 157 38.02 -25.09 25.39
N LEU A 158 37.30 -25.76 24.48
CA LEU A 158 36.22 -26.72 24.79
C LEU A 158 36.73 -28.17 24.77
N SER A 159 36.09 -29.07 25.52
CA SER A 159 36.39 -30.51 25.40
C SER A 159 35.98 -31.00 24.01
N GLU A 160 36.67 -32.00 23.44
CA GLU A 160 36.39 -32.49 22.06
C GLU A 160 34.90 -32.79 21.80
N LYS A 161 34.17 -33.23 22.83
CA LYS A 161 32.73 -33.51 22.73
C LYS A 161 31.89 -32.23 22.67
N ASP A 162 32.27 -31.22 23.43
CA ASP A 162 31.56 -29.94 23.49
C ASP A 162 31.90 -29.06 22.28
N ALA A 163 33.13 -29.14 21.79
CA ALA A 163 33.56 -28.51 20.53
C ALA A 163 32.80 -29.11 19.33
N ALA A 164 32.68 -30.44 19.27
CA ALA A 164 31.91 -31.11 18.20
C ALA A 164 30.41 -30.81 18.29
N PHE A 165 29.86 -30.70 19.51
CA PHE A 165 28.47 -30.31 19.72
C PHE A 165 28.20 -28.86 19.32
N ALA A 166 29.07 -27.92 19.72
CA ALA A 166 28.98 -26.51 19.35
C ALA A 166 29.14 -26.31 17.84
N ALA A 167 30.09 -27.00 17.21
CA ALA A 167 30.24 -27.01 15.75
C ALA A 167 28.98 -27.58 15.06
N SER A 168 28.34 -28.62 15.61
CA SER A 168 27.10 -29.15 15.04
C SER A 168 25.89 -28.22 15.22
N LEU A 169 25.90 -27.35 16.23
CA LEU A 169 24.84 -26.36 16.45
C LEU A 169 24.97 -25.18 15.48
N ASP A 170 26.19 -24.75 15.17
CA ASP A 170 26.46 -23.75 14.13
C ASP A 170 26.12 -24.31 12.74
N ASP A 171 26.48 -25.56 12.44
CA ASP A 171 26.14 -26.22 11.17
C ASP A 171 24.61 -26.44 11.05
N PHE A 172 23.91 -26.66 12.17
CA PHE A 172 22.44 -26.71 12.20
C PHE A 172 21.81 -25.32 12.04
N SER A 173 22.42 -24.26 12.57
CA SER A 173 22.00 -22.87 12.36
C SER A 173 22.12 -22.47 10.88
N ASP A 174 23.21 -22.86 10.23
CA ASP A 174 23.43 -22.62 8.80
C ASP A 174 22.53 -23.51 7.93
N ALA A 175 22.25 -24.74 8.34
CA ALA A 175 21.28 -25.61 7.67
C ALA A 175 19.83 -25.07 7.79
N VAL A 176 19.44 -24.52 8.94
CA VAL A 176 18.12 -23.90 9.15
C VAL A 176 17.98 -22.59 8.36
N ALA A 177 19.07 -21.82 8.23
CA ALA A 177 19.11 -20.64 7.35
C ALA A 177 19.03 -21.01 5.85
N THR A 178 19.48 -22.22 5.47
CA THR A 178 19.49 -22.69 4.07
C THR A 178 18.17 -23.36 3.64
N VAL A 179 17.26 -23.70 4.56
CA VAL A 179 15.99 -24.40 4.26
C VAL A 179 14.82 -23.46 3.90
N ALA A 180 14.97 -22.13 4.01
CA ALA A 180 13.92 -21.17 3.63
C ALA A 180 13.99 -20.72 2.16
N ALA A 181 13.80 -21.68 1.23
CA ALA A 181 13.20 -21.59 -0.15
C ALA A 181 14.02 -22.31 -1.27
N PRO A 182 13.37 -22.92 -2.28
CA PRO A 182 12.43 -24.04 -2.21
C PRO A 182 12.90 -25.30 -2.99
N SER A 183 12.24 -26.44 -2.67
CA SER A 183 12.10 -27.72 -3.40
C SER A 183 13.14 -28.84 -3.23
N THR A 184 12.80 -29.89 -2.46
CA THR A 184 12.62 -31.31 -2.90
C THR A 184 12.21 -32.20 -1.72
N GLN A 185 11.18 -33.03 -1.88
CA GLN A 185 10.70 -34.03 -0.91
C GLN A 185 11.61 -35.27 -0.86
N PRO A 186 11.82 -35.87 0.34
CA PRO A 186 12.09 -37.30 0.48
C PRO A 186 11.01 -38.06 1.28
N GLU A 187 10.79 -39.30 0.83
CA GLU A 187 9.88 -40.38 1.23
C GLU A 187 9.46 -40.53 2.71
N THR A 188 8.17 -40.82 2.89
CA THR A 188 7.57 -41.39 4.11
C THR A 188 7.07 -42.82 3.80
N PRO A 189 7.25 -43.83 4.68
CA PRO A 189 6.77 -45.20 4.46
C PRO A 189 5.23 -45.31 4.58
N PRO A 190 4.59 -46.32 3.93
CA PRO A 190 3.17 -46.28 3.65
C PRO A 190 2.28 -46.67 4.85
N PRO A 191 1.18 -45.94 5.10
CA PRO A 191 0.06 -46.44 5.89
C PRO A 191 -0.85 -47.36 5.07
N SER A 192 -1.41 -48.33 5.77
CA SER A 192 -2.34 -49.37 5.31
C SER A 192 -3.50 -48.85 4.45
N ALA A 193 -3.84 -49.62 3.42
CA ALA A 193 -4.72 -49.28 2.32
C ALA A 193 -6.19 -49.04 2.74
N ALA A 194 -6.66 -47.81 2.51
CA ALA A 194 -8.07 -47.55 2.21
C ALA A 194 -8.30 -47.75 0.69
N PRO A 195 -9.46 -48.30 0.27
CA PRO A 195 -9.65 -48.74 -1.10
C PRO A 195 -9.77 -47.57 -2.10
N PRO A 196 -9.34 -47.75 -3.35
CA PRO A 196 -9.32 -46.69 -4.36
C PRO A 196 -10.73 -46.32 -4.86
N PRO A 197 -10.92 -45.09 -5.38
CA PRO A 197 -12.15 -44.71 -6.06
C PRO A 197 -12.36 -45.60 -7.29
N ARG A 198 -13.54 -46.23 -7.38
CA ARG A 198 -13.94 -47.04 -8.54
C ARG A 198 -13.91 -46.19 -9.81
N ARG A 199 -13.08 -46.59 -10.78
CA ARG A 199 -13.28 -46.20 -12.18
C ARG A 199 -14.54 -46.91 -12.66
N VAL A 200 -15.62 -46.16 -12.86
CA VAL A 200 -16.83 -46.66 -13.52
C VAL A 200 -16.46 -46.86 -14.98
N SER A 201 -16.45 -48.10 -15.44
CA SER A 201 -16.32 -48.42 -16.86
C SER A 201 -17.63 -48.07 -17.57
N ALA A 202 -17.61 -47.79 -18.88
CA ALA A 202 -18.83 -47.53 -19.66
C ALA A 202 -19.83 -48.70 -19.67
N ALA A 203 -19.47 -49.85 -19.08
CA ALA A 203 -20.34 -51.00 -18.88
C ALA A 203 -21.04 -51.04 -17.50
N ASP A 204 -20.67 -50.16 -16.56
CA ASP A 204 -21.19 -50.15 -15.18
C ASP A 204 -22.23 -49.04 -14.90
N VAL A 205 -22.60 -48.25 -15.91
CA VAL A 205 -23.72 -47.29 -15.80
C VAL A 205 -24.99 -48.01 -16.21
N ARG A 206 -25.76 -48.52 -15.25
CA ARG A 206 -27.16 -48.91 -15.50
C ARG A 206 -28.02 -47.66 -15.50
N LEU A 207 -28.49 -47.28 -16.69
CA LEU A 207 -29.56 -46.30 -16.85
C LEU A 207 -30.79 -46.79 -16.08
N SER A 208 -31.49 -45.88 -15.41
CA SER A 208 -32.82 -46.19 -14.89
C SER A 208 -33.75 -46.50 -16.08
N ALA A 209 -34.78 -47.34 -15.88
CA ALA A 209 -35.73 -47.68 -16.95
C ALA A 209 -36.36 -46.42 -17.60
N ASP A 210 -36.48 -45.34 -16.81
CA ASP A 210 -36.99 -44.05 -17.27
C ASP A 210 -35.99 -43.24 -18.12
N GLU A 211 -34.68 -43.48 -17.98
CA GLU A 211 -33.63 -42.86 -18.82
C GLU A 211 -33.38 -43.63 -20.12
N GLU A 212 -33.49 -44.96 -20.11
CA GLU A 212 -33.48 -45.77 -21.33
C GLU A 212 -34.64 -45.42 -22.27
N GLN A 213 -35.79 -45.05 -21.69
CA GLN A 213 -36.98 -44.63 -22.44
C GLN A 213 -36.86 -43.22 -23.02
N ARG A 214 -36.06 -42.33 -22.41
CA ARG A 214 -35.74 -41.00 -22.98
C ARG A 214 -34.65 -41.05 -24.05
N ALA A 215 -33.64 -41.92 -23.88
CA ALA A 215 -32.58 -42.09 -24.87
C ALA A 215 -33.11 -42.73 -26.17
N SER A 216 -33.99 -43.73 -26.06
CA SER A 216 -34.64 -44.37 -27.22
C SER A 216 -35.62 -43.45 -27.95
N ALA A 217 -36.25 -42.49 -27.27
CA ALA A 217 -37.11 -41.48 -27.87
C ALA A 217 -36.34 -40.40 -28.65
N HIS A 218 -35.06 -40.14 -28.32
CA HIS A 218 -34.24 -39.17 -29.05
C HIS A 218 -33.51 -39.77 -30.27
N GLU A 219 -33.25 -41.08 -30.28
CA GLU A 219 -32.64 -41.76 -31.43
C GLU A 219 -33.65 -42.07 -32.55
N THR A 220 -34.94 -42.21 -32.22
CA THR A 220 -36.02 -42.40 -33.22
C THR A 220 -36.48 -41.11 -33.90
N ALA A 221 -36.07 -39.93 -33.42
CA ALA A 221 -36.46 -38.64 -34.01
C ALA A 221 -35.49 -38.12 -35.09
N ARG A 222 -34.37 -38.80 -35.37
CA ARG A 222 -33.36 -38.35 -36.37
C ARG A 222 -33.20 -39.28 -37.59
N ARG A 223 -34.04 -40.30 -37.72
CA ARG A 223 -34.09 -41.20 -38.89
C ARG A 223 -35.50 -41.29 -39.44
N SER A 224 -35.96 -40.22 -40.06
CA SER A 224 -37.18 -40.21 -40.89
C SER A 224 -37.13 -39.03 -41.86
N ALA A 225 -36.49 -39.23 -43.01
CA ALA A 225 -36.81 -38.56 -44.27
C ALA A 225 -35.85 -39.02 -45.39
N PRO A 226 -36.23 -39.97 -46.27
CA PRO A 226 -35.65 -40.07 -47.59
C PRO A 226 -36.49 -39.24 -48.57
N ALA A 227 -35.90 -38.19 -49.13
CA ALA A 227 -36.42 -37.48 -50.29
C ALA A 227 -36.30 -38.36 -51.56
N PRO A 228 -37.25 -38.26 -52.52
CA PRO A 228 -37.39 -39.21 -53.60
C PRO A 228 -36.40 -38.93 -54.74
N ARG A 229 -35.61 -39.94 -55.14
CA ARG A 229 -34.79 -39.88 -56.34
C ARG A 229 -35.55 -40.49 -57.52
N ARG A 230 -35.70 -39.64 -58.55
CA ARG A 230 -36.37 -39.91 -59.82
C ARG A 230 -35.96 -41.23 -60.47
N GLN A 231 -36.99 -41.94 -60.89
CA GLN A 231 -36.97 -42.99 -61.88
C GLN A 231 -36.45 -42.45 -63.23
N SER A 232 -35.49 -43.14 -63.82
CA SER A 232 -35.26 -43.09 -65.26
C SER A 232 -35.25 -44.52 -65.77
N GLN A 233 -36.22 -44.75 -66.64
CA GLN A 233 -36.65 -46.03 -67.16
C GLN A 233 -35.64 -46.65 -68.11
N SER A 234 -35.61 -47.97 -68.08
CA SER A 234 -35.00 -48.86 -69.04
C SER A 234 -35.68 -48.74 -70.42
N ARG A 235 -34.89 -48.81 -71.50
CA ARG A 235 -35.32 -49.46 -72.74
C ARG A 235 -34.12 -50.08 -73.44
N ALA A 236 -33.94 -51.38 -73.23
CA ALA A 236 -33.09 -52.24 -74.03
C ALA A 236 -33.89 -52.76 -75.23
N THR A 237 -33.32 -52.66 -76.42
CA THR A 237 -33.76 -53.39 -77.61
C THR A 237 -32.97 -54.69 -77.71
N VAL A 238 -33.72 -55.76 -77.92
CA VAL A 238 -33.32 -57.14 -78.08
C VAL A 238 -32.48 -57.36 -79.33
N ARG A 239 -31.38 -58.14 -79.22
CA ARG A 239 -30.94 -59.03 -80.30
C ARG A 239 -30.21 -60.27 -79.75
N THR A 240 -30.91 -61.39 -79.90
CA THR A 240 -30.50 -62.82 -79.90
C THR A 240 -29.29 -63.05 -80.84
N ALA A 241 -28.34 -64.00 -80.69
CA ALA A 241 -28.25 -65.35 -80.11
C ALA A 241 -26.73 -65.77 -80.14
N PRO A 242 -26.30 -67.06 -80.02
CA PRO A 242 -26.59 -68.12 -79.06
C PRO A 242 -25.33 -68.69 -78.34
N ARG A 243 -25.57 -69.24 -77.14
CA ARG A 243 -25.07 -70.51 -76.55
C ARG A 243 -23.69 -71.07 -76.97
N THR A 244 -22.74 -71.04 -76.03
CA THR A 244 -21.72 -72.10 -75.86
C THR A 244 -21.47 -72.33 -74.38
N ALA A 245 -21.61 -73.58 -73.93
CA ALA A 245 -21.25 -74.03 -72.59
C ALA A 245 -19.72 -74.09 -72.45
N GLY A 246 -19.19 -73.53 -71.36
CA GLY A 246 -17.79 -73.61 -70.97
C GLY A 246 -17.67 -73.62 -69.45
N ALA A 247 -16.95 -74.62 -68.93
CA ALA A 247 -16.73 -74.98 -67.53
C ALA A 247 -16.03 -73.88 -66.70
N PRO A 248 -16.05 -73.95 -65.34
CA PRO A 248 -15.43 -72.93 -64.49
C PRO A 248 -13.91 -73.12 -64.46
N THR A 249 -13.17 -72.10 -64.91
CA THR A 249 -11.72 -72.04 -64.74
C THR A 249 -11.35 -71.08 -63.61
N ARG A 250 -10.82 -71.64 -62.53
CA ARG A 250 -9.98 -70.93 -61.57
C ARG A 250 -8.71 -70.45 -62.31
N THR A 251 -8.53 -69.14 -62.41
CA THR A 251 -7.27 -68.47 -62.78
C THR A 251 -7.34 -67.07 -62.16
N SER A 252 -6.49 -66.67 -61.22
CA SER A 252 -5.06 -66.32 -61.36
C SER A 252 -4.88 -64.91 -60.78
N ASP A 253 -4.67 -64.88 -59.47
CA ASP A 253 -3.60 -64.20 -58.71
C ASP A 253 -2.83 -62.98 -59.26
N ARG A 254 -3.43 -62.12 -60.11
CA ARG A 254 -2.81 -60.84 -60.56
C ARG A 254 -3.60 -59.59 -60.23
N THR A 255 -4.88 -59.70 -59.85
CA THR A 255 -5.67 -58.60 -59.28
C THR A 255 -5.36 -58.34 -57.81
N MET A 256 -4.86 -59.35 -57.08
CA MET A 256 -4.39 -59.19 -55.70
C MET A 256 -3.09 -58.36 -55.63
N ILE A 257 -2.16 -58.53 -56.59
CA ILE A 257 -0.90 -57.76 -56.64
C ILE A 257 -1.17 -56.28 -56.98
N ILE A 258 -2.11 -55.98 -57.90
CA ILE A 258 -2.51 -54.60 -58.21
C ILE A 258 -3.28 -53.98 -57.02
N GLY A 259 -4.14 -54.75 -56.35
CA GLY A 259 -4.84 -54.32 -55.13
C GLY A 259 -3.88 -54.04 -53.97
N ILE A 260 -2.84 -54.87 -53.79
CA ILE A 260 -1.77 -54.67 -52.81
C ILE A 260 -0.91 -53.46 -53.19
N ALA A 261 -0.56 -53.28 -54.47
CA ALA A 261 0.22 -52.12 -54.92
C ALA A 261 -0.54 -50.80 -54.70
N ILE A 262 -1.85 -50.77 -54.97
CA ILE A 262 -2.70 -49.61 -54.69
C ILE A 262 -2.86 -49.40 -53.18
N ALA A 263 -3.04 -50.46 -52.38
CA ALA A 263 -3.12 -50.35 -50.94
C ALA A 263 -1.80 -49.84 -50.32
N VAL A 264 -0.65 -50.32 -50.79
CA VAL A 264 0.68 -49.83 -50.38
C VAL A 264 0.89 -48.39 -50.80
N LEU A 265 0.44 -47.98 -52.00
CA LEU A 265 0.50 -46.59 -52.45
C LEU A 265 -0.41 -45.68 -51.60
N ILE A 266 -1.61 -46.13 -51.26
CA ILE A 266 -2.51 -45.38 -50.36
C ILE A 266 -1.90 -45.26 -48.97
N VAL A 267 -1.34 -46.34 -48.43
CA VAL A 267 -0.66 -46.32 -47.12
C VAL A 267 0.57 -45.40 -47.18
N ALA A 268 1.37 -45.44 -48.25
CA ALA A 268 2.50 -44.54 -48.45
C ALA A 268 2.05 -43.07 -48.56
N LEU A 269 0.95 -42.79 -49.26
CA LEU A 269 0.36 -41.46 -49.35
C LEU A 269 -0.20 -40.99 -48.01
N LEU A 270 -0.81 -41.87 -47.21
CA LEU A 270 -1.29 -41.54 -45.86
C LEU A 270 -0.13 -41.29 -44.89
N ILE A 271 0.96 -42.06 -45.01
CA ILE A 271 2.19 -41.82 -44.24
C ILE A 271 2.82 -40.49 -44.66
N ALA A 272 2.94 -40.22 -45.96
CA ALA A 272 3.47 -38.96 -46.47
C ALA A 272 2.60 -37.75 -46.07
N PHE A 273 1.27 -37.92 -46.08
CA PHE A 273 0.31 -36.91 -45.65
C PHE A 273 0.38 -36.66 -44.15
N GLY A 274 0.45 -37.72 -43.34
CA GLY A 274 0.64 -37.62 -41.89
C GLY A 274 1.97 -36.95 -41.53
N TRP A 275 3.05 -37.30 -42.23
CA TRP A 275 4.37 -36.67 -42.07
C TRP A 275 4.36 -35.20 -42.47
N TYR A 276 3.71 -34.85 -43.58
CA TYR A 276 3.55 -33.47 -44.03
C TYR A 276 2.82 -32.62 -42.99
N HIS A 277 1.71 -33.10 -42.44
CA HIS A 277 0.94 -32.36 -41.43
C HIS A 277 1.64 -32.26 -40.07
N ALA A 278 2.39 -33.29 -39.67
CA ALA A 278 3.11 -33.30 -38.40
C ALA A 278 4.31 -32.34 -38.38
N ASN A 279 4.96 -32.13 -39.53
CA ASN A 279 6.16 -31.30 -39.65
C ASN A 279 5.91 -29.91 -40.24
N ARG A 280 4.65 -29.56 -40.51
CA ARG A 280 4.27 -28.25 -41.04
C ARG A 280 4.32 -27.20 -39.93
N VAL A 281 4.94 -26.08 -40.25
CA VAL A 281 5.17 -24.97 -39.33
C VAL A 281 4.50 -23.72 -39.86
N SER A 282 3.70 -23.05 -39.04
CA SER A 282 3.10 -21.75 -39.36
C SER A 282 3.86 -20.61 -38.70
N ILE A 283 4.24 -19.61 -39.48
CA ILE A 283 4.87 -18.38 -39.04
C ILE A 283 3.92 -17.24 -39.37
N ILE A 284 3.60 -16.40 -38.40
CA ILE A 284 2.66 -15.30 -38.58
C ILE A 284 3.46 -13.99 -38.67
N VAL A 285 3.20 -13.16 -39.68
CA VAL A 285 3.88 -11.86 -39.88
C VAL A 285 2.88 -10.71 -40.02
N GLY A 286 3.12 -9.61 -39.32
CA GLY A 286 2.29 -8.40 -39.35
C GLY A 286 2.65 -7.45 -40.49
N PRO A 287 1.67 -6.73 -41.07
CA PRO A 287 1.93 -5.76 -42.12
C PRO A 287 2.83 -4.60 -41.73
N PRO A 288 3.62 -4.05 -42.68
CA PRO A 288 4.48 -2.92 -42.41
C PRO A 288 3.64 -1.73 -41.94
N VAL A 289 4.12 -1.02 -40.92
CA VAL A 289 3.48 0.22 -40.44
C VAL A 289 4.03 1.39 -41.27
N ILE A 290 3.16 2.07 -42.01
CA ILE A 290 3.53 3.23 -42.83
C ILE A 290 3.62 4.48 -41.95
N GLN A 291 2.58 4.70 -41.15
CA GLN A 291 2.48 5.83 -40.25
C GLN A 291 1.72 5.42 -39.00
N SER A 292 2.13 5.92 -37.85
CA SER A 292 1.38 5.80 -36.60
C SER A 292 1.28 7.16 -35.94
N ARG A 293 0.07 7.53 -35.55
CA ARG A 293 -0.22 8.74 -34.80
C ARG A 293 -0.97 8.37 -33.53
N THR A 294 -0.60 9.00 -32.43
CA THR A 294 -1.27 8.81 -31.14
C THR A 294 -1.97 10.09 -30.71
N GLN A 295 -3.24 9.99 -30.33
CA GLN A 295 -4.05 11.09 -29.79
C GLN A 295 -4.41 10.80 -28.33
N PRO A 296 -3.85 11.54 -27.35
CA PRO A 296 -4.15 11.32 -25.95
C PRO A 296 -5.55 11.83 -25.58
N PHE A 297 -6.20 11.15 -24.62
CA PHE A 297 -7.40 11.61 -23.93
C PHE A 297 -7.19 11.60 -22.42
N ARG A 298 -7.76 12.57 -21.72
CA ARG A 298 -7.63 12.74 -20.27
C ARG A 298 -8.97 13.07 -19.65
N GLY A 299 -9.30 12.40 -18.56
CA GLY A 299 -10.54 12.61 -17.81
C GLY A 299 -11.79 12.30 -18.63
N GLU A 300 -11.70 11.40 -19.61
CA GLU A 300 -12.85 11.02 -20.43
C GLU A 300 -13.85 10.25 -19.57
N VAL A 301 -15.12 10.68 -19.57
CA VAL A 301 -16.16 10.10 -18.69
C VAL A 301 -16.83 8.94 -19.41
N ILE A 302 -16.74 7.76 -18.82
CA ILE A 302 -17.41 6.56 -19.32
C ILE A 302 -18.79 6.44 -18.65
N PRO A 303 -19.89 6.32 -19.43
CA PRO A 303 -21.22 6.22 -18.87
C PRO A 303 -21.42 4.88 -18.15
N ILE A 304 -22.27 4.90 -17.13
CA ILE A 304 -22.61 3.73 -16.30
C ILE A 304 -24.12 3.49 -16.42
N THR A 305 -24.51 2.22 -16.56
CA THR A 305 -25.90 1.77 -16.65
C THR A 305 -26.10 0.53 -15.77
N THR A 306 -27.30 0.32 -15.25
CA THR A 306 -27.64 -0.90 -14.50
C THR A 306 -28.16 -2.01 -15.42
N ALA A 307 -28.63 -1.67 -16.61
CA ALA A 307 -29.10 -2.64 -17.61
C ALA A 307 -27.94 -3.29 -18.38
N ASP A 308 -28.16 -4.48 -18.94
CA ASP A 308 -27.17 -5.11 -19.83
C ASP A 308 -27.01 -4.27 -21.11
N PRO A 309 -25.81 -3.71 -21.39
CA PRO A 309 -25.58 -2.87 -22.56
C PRO A 309 -25.54 -3.63 -23.89
N GLY A 310 -25.59 -4.98 -23.87
CA GLY A 310 -25.68 -5.81 -25.07
C GLY A 310 -24.34 -6.02 -25.78
N THR A 311 -24.38 -6.24 -27.10
CA THR A 311 -23.25 -6.78 -27.88
C THR A 311 -22.17 -5.75 -28.23
N ASN A 312 -22.49 -4.45 -28.25
CA ASN A 312 -21.56 -3.35 -28.54
C ASN A 312 -21.70 -2.27 -27.45
N PRO A 313 -21.25 -2.57 -26.22
CA PRO A 313 -21.54 -1.72 -25.08
C PRO A 313 -20.72 -0.43 -25.15
N SER A 314 -21.35 0.74 -25.05
CA SER A 314 -20.64 2.02 -24.87
C SER A 314 -20.70 2.56 -23.44
N SER A 315 -21.28 1.77 -22.53
CA SER A 315 -21.41 2.07 -21.11
C SER A 315 -21.09 0.85 -20.27
N ILE A 316 -20.59 1.07 -19.06
CA ILE A 316 -20.34 0.00 -18.09
C ILE A 316 -21.65 -0.43 -17.42
N GLN A 317 -21.88 -1.74 -17.37
CA GLN A 317 -22.92 -2.34 -16.54
C GLN A 317 -22.47 -2.35 -15.07
N ALA A 318 -22.96 -1.41 -14.28
CA ALA A 318 -22.73 -1.36 -12.84
C ALA A 318 -23.85 -0.61 -12.10
N ALA A 319 -24.06 -0.96 -10.83
CA ALA A 319 -24.86 -0.18 -9.90
C ALA A 319 -23.94 0.64 -8.99
N VAL A 320 -24.24 1.93 -8.83
CA VAL A 320 -23.53 2.78 -7.87
C VAL A 320 -24.07 2.49 -6.46
N VAL A 321 -23.18 2.16 -5.53
CA VAL A 321 -23.53 1.90 -4.13
C VAL A 321 -22.76 2.82 -3.21
N GLN A 322 -23.38 3.21 -2.10
CA GLN A 322 -22.84 4.22 -1.19
C GLN A 322 -23.28 3.94 0.25
N ALA A 323 -22.33 3.84 1.17
CA ALA A 323 -22.61 3.55 2.57
C ALA A 323 -21.78 4.43 3.51
N GLU A 324 -22.38 4.85 4.61
CA GLU A 324 -21.64 5.45 5.72
C GLU A 324 -21.13 4.35 6.64
N ALA A 325 -19.89 4.49 7.09
CA ALA A 325 -19.27 3.56 8.03
C ALA A 325 -18.55 4.32 9.14
N SER A 326 -18.55 3.70 10.32
CA SER A 326 -17.83 4.18 11.50
C SER A 326 -17.14 3.00 12.16
N PHE A 327 -15.95 3.22 12.69
CA PHE A 327 -15.20 2.21 13.43
C PHE A 327 -14.55 2.84 14.66
N THR A 328 -14.62 2.14 15.78
CA THR A 328 -14.06 2.59 17.06
C THR A 328 -12.97 1.63 17.50
N VAL A 329 -11.78 2.17 17.74
CA VAL A 329 -10.65 1.46 18.35
C VAL A 329 -10.38 2.00 19.74
N GLN A 330 -9.85 1.16 20.62
CA GLN A 330 -9.43 1.55 21.96
C GLN A 330 -7.91 1.65 22.01
N GLY A 331 -7.41 2.78 22.51
CA GLY A 331 -5.99 3.01 22.78
C GLY A 331 -5.70 3.07 24.27
N GLN A 332 -4.41 3.05 24.61
CA GLN A 332 -3.90 3.18 25.98
C GLN A 332 -2.99 4.39 26.09
N VAL A 333 -3.14 5.15 27.18
CA VAL A 333 -2.25 6.25 27.53
C VAL A 333 -1.03 5.69 28.24
N THR A 334 0.14 5.86 27.63
CA THR A 334 1.41 5.32 28.14
C THR A 334 2.19 6.34 28.97
N SER A 335 1.99 7.63 28.74
CA SER A 335 2.72 8.70 29.43
C SER A 335 2.00 9.18 30.69
N GLU A 336 2.77 9.42 31.75
CA GLU A 336 2.32 10.10 32.95
C GLU A 336 2.87 11.52 32.97
N THR A 337 1.98 12.49 33.22
CA THR A 337 2.32 13.90 33.40
C THR A 337 1.97 14.28 34.82
N VAL A 338 2.87 15.00 35.48
CA VAL A 338 2.66 15.48 36.85
C VAL A 338 1.82 16.76 36.77
N ALA A 339 0.66 16.76 37.44
CA ALA A 339 -0.26 17.90 37.48
C ALA A 339 -0.50 18.38 38.92
N PRO A 340 -0.66 19.71 39.13
CA PRO A 340 -0.99 20.29 40.42
C PRO A 340 -2.29 19.72 40.99
N ALA A 341 -2.23 19.18 42.20
CA ALA A 341 -3.37 18.58 42.90
C ALA A 341 -3.48 19.13 44.32
N GLY A 342 -4.71 19.15 44.86
CA GLY A 342 -4.97 19.73 46.18
C GLY A 342 -4.67 21.23 46.25
N ARG A 343 -5.11 21.87 47.33
CA ARG A 343 -4.82 23.27 47.63
C ARG A 343 -4.23 23.35 49.02
N ALA A 344 -3.25 24.23 49.20
CA ALA A 344 -2.70 24.45 50.53
C ALA A 344 -3.74 25.16 51.41
N THR A 345 -3.99 24.63 52.60
CA THR A 345 -4.95 25.15 53.56
C THR A 345 -4.30 25.28 54.93
N GLY A 346 -4.64 26.32 55.67
CA GLY A 346 -4.06 26.52 56.99
C GLY A 346 -4.81 27.56 57.82
N GLN A 347 -4.35 27.74 59.04
CA GLN A 347 -4.86 28.75 59.95
C GLN A 347 -3.87 29.90 60.07
N VAL A 348 -4.39 31.12 60.01
CA VAL A 348 -3.60 32.34 60.15
C VAL A 348 -4.16 33.16 61.30
N ARG A 349 -3.30 33.50 62.25
CA ARG A 349 -3.61 34.43 63.33
C ARG A 349 -3.30 35.85 62.87
N ILE A 350 -4.31 36.70 62.88
CA ILE A 350 -4.20 38.13 62.60
C ILE A 350 -4.32 38.89 63.92
N ILE A 351 -3.31 39.69 64.22
CA ILE A 351 -3.15 40.43 65.47
C ILE A 351 -3.27 41.91 65.14
N ASN A 352 -4.25 42.58 65.74
CA ASN A 352 -4.47 44.00 65.61
C ASN A 352 -3.81 44.76 66.74
N VAL A 353 -2.92 45.69 66.39
CA VAL A 353 -2.17 46.51 67.35
C VAL A 353 -2.77 47.90 67.59
N ILE A 354 -3.84 48.26 66.88
CA ILE A 354 -4.53 49.54 67.06
C ILE A 354 -5.80 49.40 67.90
N GLU A 355 -6.20 50.49 68.56
CA GLU A 355 -7.35 50.53 69.49
C GLU A 355 -8.73 50.56 68.78
N GLN A 356 -8.78 50.26 67.47
CA GLN A 356 -10.00 50.20 66.68
C GLN A 356 -10.17 48.80 66.07
N PRO A 357 -11.39 48.22 66.05
CA PRO A 357 -11.62 46.95 65.37
C PRO A 357 -11.41 47.11 63.87
N PHE A 358 -10.87 46.08 63.22
CA PHE A 358 -10.51 46.12 61.80
C PHE A 358 -11.33 45.08 61.00
N PRO A 359 -12.25 45.50 60.12
CA PRO A 359 -13.00 44.57 59.28
C PRO A 359 -12.16 44.07 58.10
N LEU A 360 -12.14 42.76 57.91
CA LEU A 360 -11.60 42.08 56.74
C LEU A 360 -12.79 41.59 55.90
N PRO A 361 -13.13 42.27 54.79
CA PRO A 361 -14.23 41.85 53.93
C PRO A 361 -13.92 40.52 53.24
N GLU A 362 -14.95 39.85 52.73
CA GLU A 362 -14.79 38.71 51.83
C GLU A 362 -13.93 39.07 50.62
N GLY A 363 -13.08 38.13 50.17
CA GLY A 363 -12.12 38.37 49.09
C GLY A 363 -10.82 39.05 49.56
N THR A 364 -10.63 39.22 50.87
CA THR A 364 -9.33 39.57 51.44
C THR A 364 -8.33 38.44 51.16
N GLU A 365 -7.18 38.78 50.57
CA GLU A 365 -6.10 37.84 50.28
C GLU A 365 -4.90 38.08 51.19
N LEU A 366 -4.20 37.01 51.55
CA LEU A 366 -2.89 37.05 52.20
C LEU A 366 -1.84 36.65 51.19
N LEU A 367 -0.79 37.45 51.06
CA LEU A 367 0.31 37.23 50.13
C LEU A 367 1.59 36.92 50.90
N GLY A 368 2.30 35.89 50.42
CA GLY A 368 3.60 35.50 50.93
C GLY A 368 4.46 34.86 49.85
N LEU A 369 5.63 34.39 50.26
CA LEU A 369 6.57 33.70 49.37
C LEU A 369 6.68 32.23 49.77
N ASN A 370 6.68 31.33 48.79
CA ASN A 370 7.00 29.93 49.02
C ASN A 370 8.52 29.72 49.22
N PRO A 371 8.98 28.51 49.59
CA PRO A 371 10.41 28.24 49.76
C PRO A 371 11.28 28.47 48.51
N ALA A 372 10.69 28.49 47.31
CA ALA A 372 11.37 28.80 46.06
C ALA A 372 11.37 30.31 45.74
N GLY A 373 10.82 31.16 46.62
CA GLY A 373 10.74 32.61 46.43
C GLY A 373 9.62 33.06 45.49
N ALA A 374 8.70 32.19 45.09
CA ALA A 374 7.55 32.55 44.26
C ALA A 374 6.39 33.05 45.13
N GLU A 375 5.63 34.03 44.61
CA GLU A 375 4.46 34.58 45.29
C GLU A 375 3.32 33.57 45.36
N VAL A 376 2.73 33.41 46.54
CA VAL A 376 1.54 32.59 46.77
C VAL A 376 0.49 33.44 47.46
N ARG A 377 -0.75 33.27 46.99
CA ARG A 377 -1.93 33.98 47.49
C ARG A 377 -2.89 33.02 48.15
N PHE A 378 -3.35 33.39 49.34
CA PHE A 378 -4.36 32.69 50.10
C PHE A 378 -5.58 33.58 50.30
N VAL A 379 -6.77 33.02 50.15
CA VAL A 379 -8.04 33.72 50.38
C VAL A 379 -8.53 33.38 51.78
N ILE A 380 -9.01 34.38 52.52
CA ILE A 380 -9.68 34.18 53.82
C ILE A 380 -11.11 33.65 53.58
N GLU A 381 -11.50 32.61 54.33
CA GLU A 381 -12.86 32.07 54.26
C GLU A 381 -13.87 33.00 54.97
N GLY A 382 -14.63 33.77 54.18
CA GLY A 382 -15.70 34.65 54.66
C GLY A 382 -15.25 36.00 55.20
N GLN A 383 -16.22 36.81 55.64
CA GLN A 383 -15.96 38.10 56.27
C GLN A 383 -15.59 37.91 57.75
N VAL A 384 -14.52 38.57 58.19
CA VAL A 384 -14.02 38.49 59.57
C VAL A 384 -13.74 39.89 60.10
N THR A 385 -13.94 40.13 61.40
CA THR A 385 -13.52 41.39 62.05
C THR A 385 -12.47 41.09 63.10
N VAL A 386 -11.29 41.71 62.98
CA VAL A 386 -10.22 41.60 63.97
C VAL A 386 -10.55 42.55 65.13
N PRO A 387 -10.62 42.06 66.39
CA PRO A 387 -10.90 42.91 67.55
C PRO A 387 -9.89 44.06 67.72
N ALA A 388 -10.25 45.11 68.44
CA ALA A 388 -9.34 46.20 68.80
C ALA A 388 -8.31 45.77 69.84
N ALA A 389 -7.14 46.40 69.85
CA ALA A 389 -6.23 46.36 71.00
C ALA A 389 -6.83 47.15 72.18
N VAL A 390 -6.73 46.62 73.39
CA VAL A 390 -7.25 47.24 74.61
C VAL A 390 -6.08 47.58 75.52
N THR A 391 -5.83 48.87 75.72
CA THR A 391 -4.90 49.36 76.75
C THR A 391 -5.64 49.65 78.04
N THR A 392 -5.20 49.03 79.13
CA THR A 392 -5.61 49.39 80.50
C THR A 392 -4.50 50.16 81.20
N VAL A 393 -4.84 51.28 81.83
CA VAL A 393 -3.93 52.08 82.64
C VAL A 393 -4.33 51.91 84.10
N SER A 394 -3.36 51.53 84.94
CA SER A 394 -3.54 51.39 86.38
C SER A 394 -2.36 52.03 87.12
N ASP A 395 -2.49 52.20 88.43
CA ASP A 395 -1.41 52.70 89.30
C ASP A 395 -0.16 51.81 89.29
N ARG A 396 -0.27 50.57 88.78
CA ARG A 396 0.84 49.61 88.63
C ARG A 396 1.48 49.61 87.24
N GLY A 397 0.97 50.40 86.30
CA GLY A 397 1.49 50.52 84.93
C GLY A 397 0.44 50.42 83.84
N ARG A 398 0.91 50.49 82.58
CA ARG A 398 0.12 50.38 81.36
C ARG A 398 0.26 48.97 80.79
N SER A 399 -0.85 48.27 80.55
CA SER A 399 -0.88 46.95 79.91
C SER A 399 -1.75 46.99 78.66
N THR A 400 -1.23 46.50 77.53
CA THR A 400 -1.98 46.41 76.27
C THR A 400 -2.20 44.96 75.91
N THR A 401 -3.47 44.58 75.75
CA THR A 401 -3.86 43.29 75.19
C THR A 401 -4.24 43.50 73.73
N TYR A 402 -3.53 42.85 72.80
CA TYR A 402 -3.83 42.96 71.38
C TYR A 402 -5.11 42.22 71.02
N GLY A 403 -5.83 42.73 70.03
CA GLY A 403 -6.97 42.02 69.46
C GLY A 403 -6.47 40.92 68.54
N GLU A 404 -6.97 39.69 68.67
CA GLU A 404 -6.52 38.57 67.85
C GLU A 404 -7.72 37.83 67.26
N VAL A 405 -7.57 37.33 66.04
CA VAL A 405 -8.51 36.39 65.41
C VAL A 405 -7.74 35.33 64.63
N VAL A 406 -8.25 34.10 64.61
CA VAL A 406 -7.73 33.02 63.77
C VAL A 406 -8.68 32.83 62.60
N VAL A 407 -8.13 32.86 61.38
CA VAL A 407 -8.88 32.67 60.15
C VAL A 407 -8.37 31.45 59.39
N ASN A 408 -9.29 30.72 58.77
CA ASN A 408 -8.95 29.67 57.82
C ASN A 408 -8.64 30.31 56.47
N VAL A 409 -7.60 29.81 55.81
CA VAL A 409 -7.17 30.31 54.51
C VAL A 409 -6.94 29.17 53.54
N VAL A 410 -7.25 29.43 52.28
CA VAL A 410 -7.11 28.47 51.17
C VAL A 410 -6.29 29.09 50.05
N ALA A 411 -5.29 28.37 49.55
CA ALA A 411 -4.48 28.81 48.43
C ALA A 411 -5.35 29.01 47.18
N ARG A 412 -5.08 30.08 46.45
CA ARG A 412 -5.78 30.38 45.19
C ARG A 412 -5.40 29.38 44.10
N SER A 413 -4.12 29.00 44.06
CA SER A 413 -3.57 28.02 43.12
C SER A 413 -3.49 26.63 43.76
N PRO A 414 -3.76 25.54 43.01
CA PRO A 414 -3.45 24.19 43.46
C PRO A 414 -1.95 23.91 43.39
N GLY A 415 -1.53 22.74 43.86
CA GLY A 415 -0.15 22.28 43.67
C GLY A 415 0.78 22.51 44.86
N SER A 416 1.87 21.76 44.88
CA SER A 416 2.91 21.82 45.91
C SER A 416 3.60 23.18 46.00
N ALA A 417 3.65 23.91 44.88
CA ALA A 417 4.18 25.27 44.80
C ALA A 417 3.39 26.28 45.65
N SER A 418 2.16 25.94 46.03
CA SER A 418 1.30 26.78 46.87
C SER A 418 1.53 26.57 48.37
N ASN A 419 2.42 25.67 48.77
CA ASN A 419 2.79 25.48 50.17
C ASN A 419 3.75 26.59 50.62
N VAL A 420 3.55 27.12 51.82
CA VAL A 420 4.41 28.17 52.40
C VAL A 420 4.92 27.80 53.78
N GLY A 421 6.14 28.24 54.11
CA GLY A 421 6.73 28.04 55.44
C GLY A 421 6.02 28.85 56.53
N SER A 422 6.35 28.58 57.80
CA SER A 422 5.79 29.36 58.93
C SER A 422 6.16 30.85 58.80
N ASN A 423 5.18 31.72 59.07
CA ASN A 423 5.30 33.18 59.00
C ASN A 423 5.83 33.74 57.67
N ALA A 424 5.61 33.00 56.56
CA ALA A 424 5.98 33.43 55.21
C ALA A 424 4.98 34.41 54.56
N LEU A 425 3.75 34.52 55.10
CA LEU A 425 2.77 35.52 54.69
C LEU A 425 3.14 36.89 55.27
N THR A 426 3.31 37.88 54.40
CA THR A 426 3.82 39.20 54.79
C THR A 426 2.88 40.35 54.45
N GLN A 427 1.85 40.13 53.62
CA GLN A 427 0.94 41.19 53.19
C GLN A 427 -0.52 40.76 53.27
N ILE A 428 -1.38 41.71 53.65
CA ILE A 428 -2.84 41.60 53.55
C ILE A 428 -3.30 42.49 52.40
N LEU A 429 -3.99 41.91 51.43
CA LEU A 429 -4.56 42.58 50.26
C LEU A 429 -6.07 42.64 50.44
N ILE A 430 -6.59 43.85 50.60
CA ILE A 430 -8.03 44.08 50.71
C ILE A 430 -8.49 44.81 49.44
N PRO A 431 -9.55 44.34 48.74
CA PRO A 431 -10.01 44.96 47.51
C PRO A 431 -10.22 46.47 47.64
N GLY A 432 -9.59 47.24 46.75
CA GLY A 432 -9.69 48.71 46.73
C GLY A 432 -8.82 49.47 47.74
N MET A 433 -8.02 48.77 48.56
CA MET A 433 -7.08 49.38 49.51
C MET A 433 -5.61 49.07 49.17
N GLN A 434 -4.69 49.89 49.70
CA GLN A 434 -3.26 49.59 49.57
C GLN A 434 -2.89 48.34 50.40
N PRO A 435 -1.91 47.53 49.97
CA PRO A 435 -1.44 46.38 50.72
C PRO A 435 -0.99 46.75 52.14
N ILE A 436 -1.45 46.00 53.13
CA ILE A 436 -1.02 46.16 54.53
C ILE A 436 0.16 45.21 54.75
N ILE A 437 1.33 45.77 55.03
CA ILE A 437 2.55 44.98 55.26
C ILE A 437 2.65 44.61 56.74
N SER A 438 2.74 43.33 57.03
CA SER A 438 2.61 42.76 58.38
C SER A 438 3.76 43.08 59.35
N ASP A 439 4.95 43.43 58.87
CA ASP A 439 6.12 43.67 59.74
C ASP A 439 6.15 45.09 60.31
N ARG A 440 5.40 46.01 59.69
CA ARG A 440 5.39 47.46 60.01
C ARG A 440 3.99 48.08 60.09
N GLY A 441 2.96 47.27 59.86
CA GLY A 441 1.57 47.71 59.79
C GLY A 441 0.79 47.60 61.10
N ASN A 442 -0.46 48.05 61.05
CA ASN A 442 -1.42 47.97 62.16
C ASN A 442 -1.95 46.55 62.42
N LEU A 443 -1.67 45.62 61.50
CA LEU A 443 -2.04 44.21 61.57
C LEU A 443 -0.78 43.36 61.42
N LEU A 444 -0.55 42.46 62.36
CA LEU A 444 0.51 41.45 62.30
C LEU A 444 -0.09 40.09 61.93
N ILE A 445 0.63 39.35 61.10
CA ILE A 445 0.28 38.01 60.64
C ILE A 445 1.20 37.01 61.35
N ARG A 446 0.61 35.95 61.92
CA ARG A 446 1.33 34.81 62.49
C ARG A 446 0.69 33.51 62.05
N HIS A 447 1.47 32.57 61.56
CA HIS A 447 0.96 31.27 61.15
C HIS A 447 2.04 30.18 61.16
N ASP A 448 1.60 28.93 61.37
CA ASP A 448 2.44 27.75 61.17
C ASP A 448 2.61 27.47 59.66
N ALA A 449 3.39 26.45 59.28
CA ALA A 449 3.51 26.08 57.88
C ALA A 449 2.13 25.75 57.27
N ILE A 450 1.84 26.32 56.11
CA ILE A 450 0.58 26.09 55.39
C ILE A 450 0.86 25.12 54.25
N GLY A 451 0.20 23.96 54.28
CA GLY A 451 0.46 22.84 53.38
C GLY A 451 -0.84 22.23 52.83
N GLY A 452 -0.72 21.13 52.09
CA GLY A 452 -1.86 20.42 51.48
C GLY A 452 -1.93 20.54 49.96
N GLY A 453 -1.14 21.44 49.36
CA GLY A 453 -0.84 21.39 47.93
C GLY A 453 0.10 20.23 47.62
N SER A 454 -0.24 19.42 46.63
CA SER A 454 0.54 18.27 46.19
C SER A 454 0.63 18.22 44.66
N GLU A 455 1.45 17.32 44.14
CA GLU A 455 1.41 16.99 42.73
C GLU A 455 0.88 15.56 42.59
N GLN A 456 0.06 15.30 41.57
CA GLN A 456 -0.40 13.95 41.25
C GLN A 456 -0.01 13.59 39.83
N ALA A 457 0.46 12.36 39.65
CA ALA A 457 0.65 11.79 38.33
C ALA A 457 -0.72 11.58 37.68
N GLN A 458 -0.92 12.16 36.51
CA GLN A 458 -2.11 11.99 35.69
C GLN A 458 -1.71 11.41 34.34
N ARG A 459 -2.53 10.50 33.83
CA ARG A 459 -2.40 10.00 32.46
C ARG A 459 -3.31 10.84 31.59
N ILE A 460 -2.73 11.55 30.64
CA ILE A 460 -3.43 12.50 29.78
C ILE A 460 -3.38 11.97 28.35
N VAL A 461 -4.50 12.02 27.64
CA VAL A 461 -4.54 11.60 26.22
C VAL A 461 -3.71 12.58 25.39
N THR A 462 -2.66 12.07 24.75
CA THR A 462 -1.78 12.86 23.88
C THR A 462 -2.05 12.59 22.39
N GLU A 463 -1.61 13.49 21.53
CA GLU A 463 -1.69 13.31 20.07
C GLU A 463 -0.85 12.10 19.61
N ALA A 464 0.29 11.86 20.25
CA ALA A 464 1.15 10.70 19.96
C ALA A 464 0.45 9.37 20.27
N ASP A 465 -0.38 9.31 21.31
CA ASP A 465 -1.16 8.12 21.64
C ASP A 465 -2.25 7.87 20.59
N VAL A 466 -2.97 8.92 20.17
CA VAL A 466 -3.99 8.82 19.12
C VAL A 466 -3.38 8.38 17.79
N GLN A 467 -2.25 8.96 17.40
CA GLN A 467 -1.57 8.61 16.15
C GLN A 467 -1.14 7.15 16.09
N ARG A 468 -0.79 6.55 17.24
CA ARG A 468 -0.39 5.15 17.36
C ARG A 468 -1.53 4.18 17.02
N VAL A 469 -2.77 4.55 17.33
CA VAL A 469 -3.96 3.70 17.09
C VAL A 469 -4.74 4.09 15.83
N LEU A 470 -4.44 5.24 15.22
CA LEU A 470 -5.16 5.73 14.05
C LEU A 470 -5.04 4.80 12.84
N GLY A 471 -3.88 4.17 12.61
CA GLY A 471 -3.70 3.21 11.52
C GLY A 471 -4.64 2.00 11.63
N ASP A 472 -4.76 1.45 12.84
CA ASP A 472 -5.70 0.35 13.12
C ASP A 472 -7.16 0.80 12.98
N ALA A 473 -7.47 2.02 13.43
CA ALA A 473 -8.79 2.61 13.28
C ALA A 473 -9.21 2.73 11.80
N LEU A 474 -8.30 3.24 10.94
CA LEU A 474 -8.55 3.43 9.51
C LEU A 474 -8.66 2.09 8.77
N THR A 475 -7.88 1.08 9.16
CA THR A 475 -8.00 -0.28 8.62
C THR A 475 -9.36 -0.89 8.98
N GLY A 476 -9.78 -0.74 10.25
CA GLY A 476 -11.10 -1.17 10.70
C GLY A 476 -12.23 -0.42 10.00
N LEU A 477 -12.06 0.88 9.74
CA LEU A 477 -13.01 1.71 8.99
C LEU A 477 -13.20 1.22 7.55
N TYR A 478 -12.11 0.90 6.85
CA TYR A 478 -12.18 0.35 5.49
C TYR A 478 -12.94 -0.97 5.45
N ASN A 479 -12.63 -1.89 6.37
CA ASN A 479 -13.32 -3.18 6.45
C ASN A 479 -14.81 -3.01 6.78
N ALA A 480 -15.15 -2.13 7.73
CA ALA A 480 -16.53 -1.79 8.04
C ALA A 480 -17.25 -1.18 6.83
N GLY A 481 -16.59 -0.30 6.08
CA GLY A 481 -17.09 0.26 4.82
C GLY A 481 -17.43 -0.80 3.78
N MET A 482 -16.51 -1.75 3.58
CA MET A 482 -16.70 -2.86 2.64
C MET A 482 -17.88 -3.76 3.03
N GLU A 483 -18.02 -4.08 4.32
CA GLU A 483 -19.17 -4.84 4.80
C GLU A 483 -20.48 -4.09 4.58
N GLN A 484 -20.52 -2.78 4.84
CA GLN A 484 -21.73 -1.98 4.65
C GLN A 484 -22.10 -1.85 3.17
N LEU A 485 -21.12 -1.66 2.27
CA LEU A 485 -21.35 -1.66 0.82
C LEU A 485 -21.87 -3.01 0.34
N ALA A 486 -21.29 -4.12 0.81
CA ALA A 486 -21.70 -5.46 0.43
C ALA A 486 -23.13 -5.81 0.90
N ARG A 487 -23.65 -5.17 1.95
CA ARG A 487 -25.05 -5.32 2.41
C ARG A 487 -26.06 -4.61 1.51
N GLN A 488 -25.63 -3.67 0.66
CA GLN A 488 -26.52 -2.92 -0.23
C GLN A 488 -26.83 -3.64 -1.55
N ILE A 489 -26.19 -4.77 -1.82
CA ILE A 489 -26.32 -5.50 -3.09
C ILE A 489 -26.82 -6.93 -2.87
N ASP A 490 -27.51 -7.46 -3.88
CA ASP A 490 -27.70 -8.91 -3.97
C ASP A 490 -26.38 -9.55 -4.39
N GLN A 491 -25.67 -10.08 -3.40
CA GLN A 491 -24.37 -10.69 -3.60
C GLN A 491 -24.42 -11.89 -4.53
N ASN A 492 -25.57 -12.52 -4.79
CA ASN A 492 -25.63 -13.63 -5.74
C ASN A 492 -25.46 -13.18 -7.21
N VAL A 493 -25.80 -11.92 -7.50
CA VAL A 493 -25.80 -11.37 -8.85
C VAL A 493 -24.65 -10.38 -9.06
N LEU A 494 -24.44 -9.50 -8.09
CA LEU A 494 -23.45 -8.42 -8.15
C LEU A 494 -22.31 -8.66 -7.16
N ALA A 495 -21.14 -8.12 -7.47
CA ALA A 495 -20.02 -7.99 -6.56
C ALA A 495 -19.48 -6.55 -6.61
N ILE A 496 -19.00 -6.07 -5.47
CA ILE A 496 -18.28 -4.80 -5.40
C ILE A 496 -16.98 -4.93 -6.20
N ASP A 497 -16.75 -4.03 -7.14
CA ASP A 497 -15.48 -3.97 -7.86
C ASP A 497 -14.42 -3.29 -6.97
N PRO A 498 -13.38 -4.02 -6.56
CA PRO A 498 -12.38 -3.52 -5.61
C PRO A 498 -11.56 -2.35 -6.17
N THR A 499 -11.50 -2.17 -7.49
CA THR A 499 -10.77 -1.06 -8.13
C THR A 499 -11.55 0.25 -8.14
N THR A 500 -12.78 0.23 -7.63
CA THR A 500 -13.70 1.37 -7.65
C THR A 500 -14.13 1.82 -6.25
N ILE A 501 -13.53 1.28 -5.20
CA ILE A 501 -13.85 1.70 -3.84
C ILE A 501 -13.21 3.07 -3.59
N THR A 502 -14.01 4.03 -3.13
CA THR A 502 -13.52 5.33 -2.67
C THR A 502 -14.24 5.76 -1.39
N PRO A 503 -13.51 6.24 -0.37
CA PRO A 503 -12.05 6.31 -0.32
C PRO A 503 -11.39 4.92 -0.27
N ASP A 504 -10.29 4.73 -1.00
CA ASP A 504 -9.46 3.52 -0.91
C ASP A 504 -8.50 3.60 0.30
N THR A 505 -7.70 2.56 0.54
CA THR A 505 -6.76 2.54 1.67
C THR A 505 -5.67 3.62 1.61
N ILE A 506 -5.31 4.07 0.40
CA ILE A 506 -4.31 5.12 0.17
C ILE A 506 -4.92 6.50 0.39
N GLU A 507 -6.16 6.70 -0.07
CA GLU A 507 -6.95 7.90 0.16
C GLU A 507 -7.26 8.07 1.65
N LEU A 508 -7.64 6.98 2.34
CA LEU A 508 -7.89 6.95 3.79
C LEU A 508 -6.67 7.36 4.64
N ALA A 509 -5.45 7.25 4.12
CA ALA A 509 -4.27 7.76 4.82
C ALA A 509 -4.25 9.30 4.90
N ARG A 510 -5.07 10.00 4.11
CA ARG A 510 -5.17 11.47 4.10
C ARG A 510 -6.31 11.92 5.03
N PRO A 511 -6.06 12.86 5.95
CA PRO A 511 -7.09 13.38 6.86
C PRO A 511 -8.33 13.97 6.18
N GLU A 512 -8.21 14.38 4.92
CA GLU A 512 -9.30 14.96 4.11
C GLU A 512 -10.36 13.93 3.67
N SER A 513 -10.04 12.63 3.75
CA SER A 513 -10.89 11.55 3.24
C SER A 513 -11.86 10.95 4.27
N TYR A 514 -11.78 11.40 5.52
CA TYR A 514 -12.63 10.96 6.62
C TYR A 514 -12.98 12.13 7.54
N ASN A 515 -14.05 11.98 8.32
CA ASN A 515 -14.44 12.99 9.30
C ASN A 515 -13.39 13.08 10.42
N PRO A 516 -13.12 14.27 10.99
CA PRO A 516 -12.19 14.42 12.11
C PRO A 516 -12.44 13.36 13.20
N PRO A 517 -11.42 12.61 13.64
CA PRO A 517 -11.60 11.55 14.60
C PRO A 517 -12.21 12.06 15.91
N LEU A 518 -13.24 11.37 16.39
CA LEU A 518 -13.82 11.62 17.71
C LEU A 518 -13.00 10.87 18.76
N ILE A 519 -12.42 11.60 19.70
CA ILE A 519 -11.52 11.07 20.73
C ILE A 519 -12.19 11.21 22.10
N GLU A 520 -12.34 10.10 22.82
CA GLU A 520 -13.02 10.05 24.12
C GLU A 520 -12.14 9.37 25.18
N PRO A 521 -11.73 10.09 26.26
CA PRO A 521 -11.92 11.52 26.48
C PRO A 521 -11.07 12.38 25.50
N PRO A 522 -11.40 13.67 25.29
CA PRO A 522 -10.69 14.54 24.35
C PRO A 522 -9.19 14.68 24.65
N LEU A 523 -8.43 15.09 23.63
CA LEU A 523 -7.00 15.42 23.80
C LEU A 523 -6.78 16.40 24.96
N GLY A 524 -5.76 16.14 25.77
CA GLY A 524 -5.43 16.95 26.94
C GLY A 524 -6.27 16.67 28.18
N GLN A 525 -7.24 15.75 28.13
CA GLN A 525 -8.02 15.34 29.29
C GLN A 525 -7.39 14.12 30.00
N PRO A 526 -7.53 14.02 31.33
CA PRO A 526 -7.06 12.87 32.07
C PRO A 526 -7.95 11.65 31.83
N VAL A 527 -7.34 10.47 31.86
CA VAL A 527 -8.03 9.17 31.90
C VAL A 527 -7.96 8.59 33.32
N ASP A 528 -8.84 7.63 33.61
CA ASP A 528 -8.80 6.87 34.87
C ASP A 528 -7.44 6.17 35.00
N PRO A 529 -6.65 6.44 36.06
CA PRO A 529 -5.37 5.77 36.27
C PRO A 529 -5.50 4.24 36.42
N ALA A 530 -6.63 3.74 36.94
CA ALA A 530 -6.88 2.31 37.07
C ALA A 530 -7.22 1.64 35.73
N ASN A 531 -7.70 2.42 34.75
CA ASN A 531 -8.02 1.97 33.41
C ASN A 531 -7.68 3.06 32.38
N PRO A 532 -6.40 3.21 31.99
CA PRO A 532 -5.88 4.36 31.28
C PRO A 532 -6.14 4.27 29.77
N VAL A 533 -7.41 4.14 29.41
CA VAL A 533 -7.86 3.87 28.05
C VAL A 533 -8.60 5.06 27.48
N PHE A 534 -8.45 5.25 26.17
CA PHE A 534 -9.23 6.21 25.38
C PHE A 534 -9.80 5.50 24.15
N ARG A 535 -10.81 6.08 23.53
CA ARG A 535 -11.44 5.58 22.31
C ARG A 535 -11.22 6.56 21.19
N VAL A 536 -10.93 6.05 20.01
CA VAL A 536 -10.87 6.81 18.76
C VAL A 536 -11.92 6.25 17.83
N THR A 537 -12.87 7.10 17.45
CA THR A 537 -13.91 6.76 16.48
C THR A 537 -13.65 7.53 15.18
N VAL A 538 -13.48 6.80 14.10
CA VAL A 538 -13.31 7.34 12.75
C VAL A 538 -14.56 7.02 11.92
N SER A 539 -14.93 7.91 11.01
CA SER A 539 -16.08 7.69 10.13
C SER A 539 -15.88 8.35 8.77
N THR A 540 -16.44 7.74 7.73
CA THR A 540 -16.50 8.32 6.38
C THR A 540 -17.62 7.69 5.56
N ARG A 541 -17.87 8.26 4.39
CA ARG A 541 -18.80 7.71 3.40
C ARG A 541 -18.00 7.00 2.31
N PHE A 542 -18.28 5.72 2.13
CA PHE A 542 -17.74 4.92 1.04
C PHE A 542 -18.70 4.92 -0.15
N SER A 543 -18.12 4.79 -1.34
CA SER A 543 -18.83 4.52 -2.57
C SER A 543 -18.05 3.56 -3.45
N ALA A 544 -18.77 2.77 -4.24
CA ALA A 544 -18.17 1.85 -5.18
C ALA A 544 -19.13 1.53 -6.33
N LEU A 545 -18.60 0.83 -7.34
CA LEU A 545 -19.39 0.23 -8.40
C LEU A 545 -19.59 -1.26 -8.12
N ALA A 546 -20.85 -1.69 -8.11
CA ALA A 546 -21.23 -3.10 -8.05
C ALA A 546 -21.47 -3.62 -9.47
N THR A 547 -20.66 -4.59 -9.90
CA THR A 547 -20.69 -5.16 -11.26
C THR A 547 -21.16 -6.61 -11.23
N PRO A 548 -21.64 -7.18 -12.37
CA PRO A 548 -21.81 -8.62 -12.48
C PRO A 548 -20.49 -9.34 -12.17
N ARG A 549 -20.55 -10.45 -11.43
CA ARG A 549 -19.37 -11.15 -10.88
C ARG A 549 -18.33 -11.57 -11.92
N ASP A 550 -18.74 -11.79 -13.16
CA ASP A 550 -17.90 -12.18 -14.29
C ASP A 550 -17.38 -11.00 -15.13
N ARG A 551 -17.92 -9.79 -14.91
CA ARG A 551 -17.67 -8.58 -15.69
C ARG A 551 -17.21 -7.40 -14.82
N LEU A 552 -16.00 -7.48 -14.28
CA LEU A 552 -15.36 -6.34 -13.59
C LEU A 552 -15.20 -5.13 -14.52
N VAL A 553 -15.08 -3.92 -13.95
CA VAL A 553 -14.91 -2.66 -14.69
C VAL A 553 -13.75 -2.74 -15.67
N SER A 554 -12.59 -3.26 -15.24
CA SER A 554 -11.42 -3.42 -16.10
C SER A 554 -11.71 -4.24 -17.36
N LYS A 555 -12.39 -5.38 -17.22
CA LYS A 555 -12.79 -6.24 -18.34
C LYS A 555 -13.83 -5.58 -19.24
N GLN A 556 -14.77 -4.85 -18.65
CA GLN A 556 -15.79 -4.13 -19.42
C GLN A 556 -15.15 -2.99 -20.24
N LEU A 557 -14.15 -2.29 -19.70
CA LEU A 557 -13.45 -1.20 -20.40
C LEU A 557 -12.78 -1.66 -21.70
N GLU A 558 -12.29 -2.90 -21.78
CA GLU A 558 -11.70 -3.46 -23.01
C GLU A 558 -12.70 -3.42 -24.20
N GLN A 559 -13.99 -3.60 -23.91
CA GLN A 559 -15.06 -3.56 -24.92
C GLN A 559 -15.72 -2.19 -25.02
N VAL A 560 -15.87 -1.50 -23.87
CA VAL A 560 -16.59 -0.23 -23.75
C VAL A 560 -15.82 0.93 -24.37
N VAL A 561 -14.50 0.99 -24.17
CA VAL A 561 -13.69 2.12 -24.64
C VAL A 561 -13.73 2.23 -26.17
N PRO A 562 -13.51 1.16 -26.96
CA PRO A 562 -13.62 1.25 -28.41
C PRO A 562 -14.99 1.73 -28.88
N GLN A 563 -16.07 1.18 -28.32
CA GLN A 563 -17.44 1.52 -28.73
C GLN A 563 -17.82 2.95 -28.32
N HIS A 564 -17.42 3.40 -27.13
CA HIS A 564 -17.64 4.76 -26.64
C HIS A 564 -17.07 5.81 -27.59
N PHE A 565 -15.83 5.62 -28.04
CA PHE A 565 -15.21 6.56 -28.97
C PHE A 565 -15.77 6.44 -30.39
N LEU A 566 -16.01 5.23 -30.90
CA LEU A 566 -16.56 5.02 -32.24
C LEU A 566 -17.98 5.58 -32.40
N GLN A 567 -18.80 5.55 -31.34
CA GLN A 567 -20.14 6.16 -31.37
C GLN A 567 -20.11 7.68 -31.42
N ARG A 568 -19.06 8.31 -30.89
CA ARG A 568 -18.89 9.77 -30.88
C ARG A 568 -18.26 10.31 -32.17
N GLY A 569 -17.69 9.43 -33.00
CA GLY A 569 -17.15 9.75 -34.31
C GLY A 569 -16.03 8.78 -34.72
N THR A 570 -15.50 8.95 -35.92
CA THR A 570 -14.30 8.23 -36.38
C THR A 570 -13.05 8.96 -35.90
N PRO A 571 -12.29 8.42 -34.92
CA PRO A 571 -11.13 9.11 -34.37
C PRO A 571 -9.91 9.08 -35.31
N CYS A 572 -9.89 8.16 -36.28
CA CYS A 572 -8.81 7.98 -37.25
C CYS A 572 -9.33 8.12 -38.69
N ASN A 573 -8.41 8.29 -39.64
CA ASN A 573 -8.74 8.35 -41.06
C ASN A 573 -9.22 6.99 -41.59
N PRO A 574 -9.96 6.93 -42.72
CA PRO A 574 -10.50 5.68 -43.26
C PRO A 574 -9.45 4.60 -43.64
N ASN A 575 -8.22 5.01 -43.93
CA ASN A 575 -7.07 4.14 -44.24
C ASN A 575 -6.26 3.72 -42.99
N GLU A 576 -6.60 4.25 -41.83
CA GLU A 576 -5.92 3.97 -40.55
C GLU A 576 -6.75 2.97 -39.72
N ARG A 577 -6.06 2.09 -39.00
CA ARG A 577 -6.69 1.24 -37.98
C ARG A 577 -6.63 1.93 -36.63
N VAL A 578 -7.75 1.87 -35.93
CA VAL A 578 -7.91 2.43 -34.58
C VAL A 578 -7.48 1.40 -33.54
N GLY A 579 -6.59 1.78 -32.64
CA GLY A 579 -6.26 1.08 -31.40
C GLY A 579 -6.53 1.98 -30.20
N PHE A 580 -6.86 1.38 -29.06
CA PHE A 580 -7.11 2.09 -27.81
C PHE A 580 -6.16 1.59 -26.74
N ASP A 581 -5.47 2.50 -26.09
CA ASP A 581 -4.59 2.22 -24.95
C ASP A 581 -5.14 2.94 -23.72
N VAL A 582 -5.56 2.18 -22.71
CA VAL A 582 -6.10 2.72 -21.46
C VAL A 582 -4.99 2.73 -20.43
N ALA A 583 -4.45 3.91 -20.16
CA ALA A 583 -3.36 4.10 -19.19
C ALA A 583 -3.85 3.96 -17.73
N GLY A 584 -5.12 4.24 -17.47
CA GLY A 584 -5.73 4.04 -16.16
C GLY A 584 -7.16 4.57 -16.09
N TRP A 585 -7.90 4.12 -15.08
CA TRP A 585 -9.25 4.59 -14.76
C TRP A 585 -9.36 4.98 -13.29
N ARG A 586 -10.33 5.84 -12.99
CA ARG A 586 -10.62 6.24 -11.62
C ARG A 586 -12.11 6.46 -11.42
N TRP A 587 -12.62 5.95 -10.31
CA TRP A 587 -13.93 6.27 -9.77
C TRP A 587 -13.77 7.33 -8.67
N ASP A 588 -14.56 8.40 -8.72
CA ASP A 588 -14.52 9.51 -7.75
C ASP A 588 -15.74 9.55 -6.80
N GLY A 589 -16.58 8.52 -6.85
CA GLY A 589 -17.87 8.49 -6.13
C GLY A 589 -19.07 8.92 -6.95
N SER A 590 -18.84 9.50 -8.14
CA SER A 590 -19.88 9.98 -9.04
C SER A 590 -19.66 9.63 -10.50
N LYS A 591 -18.42 9.65 -10.98
CA LYS A 591 -18.05 9.47 -12.38
C LYS A 591 -16.88 8.49 -12.49
N LEU A 592 -16.98 7.62 -13.50
CA LEU A 592 -15.84 6.82 -13.94
C LEU A 592 -15.11 7.59 -15.03
N THR A 593 -13.86 7.94 -14.76
CA THR A 593 -13.00 8.65 -15.70
C THR A 593 -11.86 7.76 -16.17
N ILE A 594 -11.47 7.90 -17.43
CA ILE A 594 -10.35 7.18 -18.02
C ILE A 594 -9.32 8.14 -18.62
N ASN A 595 -8.08 7.71 -18.60
CA ASN A 595 -6.94 8.35 -19.26
C ASN A 595 -6.28 7.34 -20.19
N GLY A 596 -5.76 7.83 -21.31
CA GLY A 596 -5.14 6.95 -22.29
C GLY A 596 -4.85 7.63 -23.60
N ALA A 597 -4.75 6.84 -24.66
CA ALA A 597 -4.57 7.34 -26.00
C ALA A 597 -5.24 6.46 -27.06
N ILE A 598 -5.62 7.11 -28.17
CA ILE A 598 -6.09 6.45 -29.39
C ILE A 598 -4.90 6.39 -30.35
N ALA A 599 -4.53 5.19 -30.78
CA ALA A 599 -3.51 4.97 -31.79
C ALA A 599 -4.18 4.80 -33.15
N CYS A 600 -3.81 5.64 -34.11
CA CYS A 600 -4.22 5.54 -35.51
C CYS A 600 -3.02 5.04 -36.31
N THR A 601 -3.09 3.80 -36.77
CA THR A 601 -1.97 3.14 -37.46
C THR A 601 -2.35 2.80 -38.89
N GLU A 602 -1.64 3.39 -39.85
CA GLU A 602 -1.73 3.05 -41.26
C GLU A 602 -0.82 1.86 -41.57
N TYR A 603 -1.39 0.79 -42.10
CA TYR A 603 -0.68 -0.42 -42.48
C TYR A 603 -0.53 -0.52 -44.00
N GLY A 604 0.67 -0.89 -44.44
CA GLY A 604 0.92 -1.26 -45.84
C GLY A 604 0.46 -2.67 -46.16
N THR A 605 0.63 -3.06 -47.42
CA THR A 605 0.24 -4.39 -47.91
C THR A 605 1.40 -5.38 -47.84
N LEU A 606 1.16 -6.57 -47.28
CA LEU A 606 2.08 -7.70 -47.47
C LEU A 606 1.91 -8.25 -48.89
N THR A 607 2.97 -8.16 -49.70
CA THR A 607 2.98 -8.79 -51.03
C THR A 607 3.33 -10.28 -50.93
N ASN A 608 2.82 -11.08 -51.87
CA ASN A 608 3.16 -12.50 -51.96
C ASN A 608 4.67 -12.72 -52.16
N ASP A 609 5.34 -11.79 -52.85
CA ASP A 609 6.78 -11.85 -53.05
C ASP A 609 7.55 -11.70 -51.73
N MET A 610 7.11 -10.79 -50.84
CA MET A 610 7.68 -10.63 -49.51
C MET A 610 7.46 -11.87 -48.64
N LEU A 611 6.25 -12.44 -48.66
CA LEU A 611 5.95 -13.69 -47.94
C LEU A 611 6.81 -14.86 -48.41
N ASN A 612 7.02 -14.98 -49.73
CA ASN A 612 7.88 -16.01 -50.31
C ASN A 612 9.36 -15.77 -50.01
N GLN A 613 9.80 -14.52 -49.93
CA GLN A 613 11.15 -14.16 -49.53
C GLN A 613 11.41 -14.55 -48.07
N ILE A 614 10.52 -14.13 -47.15
CA ILE A 614 10.59 -14.51 -45.73
C ILE A 614 10.60 -16.05 -45.58
N ARG A 615 9.75 -16.76 -46.34
CA ARG A 615 9.72 -18.23 -46.31
C ARG A 615 11.06 -18.84 -46.69
N ARG A 616 11.67 -18.39 -47.79
CA ARG A 616 12.97 -18.90 -48.27
C ARG A 616 14.09 -18.60 -47.29
N ASP A 617 14.07 -17.42 -46.68
CA ASP A 617 15.09 -17.00 -45.73
C ASP A 617 15.00 -17.73 -44.38
N LEU A 618 13.93 -18.50 -44.15
CA LEU A 618 13.70 -19.23 -42.90
C LEU A 618 13.89 -20.75 -43.02
N VAL A 619 14.11 -21.26 -44.24
CA VAL A 619 14.33 -22.69 -44.49
C VAL A 619 15.57 -23.20 -43.74
N GLY A 620 15.38 -24.23 -42.91
CA GLY A 620 16.45 -24.89 -42.17
C GLY A 620 17.15 -24.01 -41.12
N ALA A 621 16.65 -22.82 -40.84
CA ALA A 621 17.24 -21.92 -39.86
C ALA A 621 17.02 -22.43 -38.43
N SER A 622 18.02 -22.23 -37.56
CA SER A 622 17.79 -22.37 -36.12
C SER A 622 16.80 -21.30 -35.66
N ARG A 623 16.11 -21.52 -34.53
CA ARG A 623 15.17 -20.53 -34.00
C ARG A 623 15.82 -19.16 -33.77
N SER A 624 17.03 -19.13 -33.23
CA SER A 624 17.77 -17.88 -32.99
C SER A 624 18.13 -17.17 -34.30
N ASP A 625 18.49 -17.93 -35.34
CA ASP A 625 18.77 -17.35 -36.66
C ASP A 625 17.49 -16.84 -37.32
N ALA A 626 16.38 -17.56 -37.16
CA ALA A 626 15.06 -17.17 -37.66
C ALA A 626 14.57 -15.88 -37.00
N GLU A 627 14.71 -15.76 -35.68
CA GLU A 627 14.42 -14.54 -34.94
C GLU A 627 15.29 -13.38 -35.45
N THR A 628 16.60 -13.59 -35.63
CA THR A 628 17.50 -12.56 -36.16
C THR A 628 17.10 -12.10 -37.56
N ARG A 629 16.77 -13.04 -38.46
CA ARG A 629 16.34 -12.73 -39.84
C ARG A 629 14.99 -12.01 -39.86
N LEU A 630 14.01 -12.45 -39.09
CA LEU A 630 12.71 -11.77 -38.99
C LEU A 630 12.84 -10.38 -38.34
N GLN A 631 13.72 -10.23 -37.35
CA GLN A 631 14.05 -8.94 -36.76
C GLN A 631 14.66 -7.99 -37.79
N GLN A 632 15.45 -8.49 -38.74
CA GLN A 632 15.98 -7.69 -39.84
C GLN A 632 14.85 -7.18 -40.76
N PHE A 633 13.84 -8.01 -41.07
CA PHE A 633 12.66 -7.56 -41.81
C PHE A 633 11.83 -6.52 -41.04
N VAL A 634 11.77 -6.61 -39.71
CA VAL A 634 11.15 -5.58 -38.86
C VAL A 634 11.94 -4.28 -38.92
N GLN A 635 13.26 -4.33 -38.79
CA GLN A 635 14.13 -3.14 -38.83
C GLN A 635 14.11 -2.45 -40.20
N GLN A 636 13.92 -3.21 -41.28
CA GLN A 636 13.75 -2.69 -42.63
C GLN A 636 12.35 -2.10 -42.89
N GLY A 637 11.43 -2.20 -41.92
CA GLY A 637 10.04 -1.76 -42.08
C GLY A 637 9.26 -2.61 -43.07
N ALA A 638 9.71 -3.82 -43.40
CA ALA A 638 9.04 -4.73 -44.32
C ALA A 638 7.88 -5.50 -43.66
N ILE A 639 7.97 -5.72 -42.34
CA ILE A 639 6.92 -6.29 -41.50
C ILE A 639 6.88 -5.54 -40.15
N SER A 640 5.75 -5.53 -39.46
CA SER A 640 5.65 -4.87 -38.13
C SER A 640 5.98 -5.80 -36.97
N THR A 641 5.54 -7.05 -37.07
CA THR A 641 5.60 -8.05 -35.99
C THR A 641 5.76 -9.43 -36.60
N TYR A 642 6.21 -10.39 -35.80
CA TYR A 642 6.25 -11.79 -36.19
C TYR A 642 5.96 -12.71 -35.00
N SER A 643 5.48 -13.92 -35.29
CA SER A 643 5.31 -14.99 -34.32
C SER A 643 5.91 -16.27 -34.89
N LEU A 644 6.83 -16.85 -34.13
CA LEU A 644 7.50 -18.10 -34.44
C LEU A 644 6.94 -19.24 -33.57
N PRO A 645 6.86 -20.47 -34.10
CA PRO A 645 6.54 -21.66 -33.32
C PRO A 645 7.61 -21.96 -32.25
N ALA A 646 7.22 -22.68 -31.20
CA ALA A 646 8.15 -23.16 -30.17
C ALA A 646 8.92 -24.43 -30.59
N ILE A 647 9.74 -24.33 -31.64
CA ILE A 647 10.62 -25.42 -32.12
C ILE A 647 12.07 -24.93 -32.21
N GLU A 648 13.05 -25.84 -32.07
CA GLU A 648 14.48 -25.49 -32.06
C GLU A 648 15.03 -25.17 -33.45
N THR A 649 14.56 -25.89 -34.47
CA THR A 649 14.99 -25.73 -35.86
C THR A 649 13.79 -25.74 -36.79
N LEU A 650 13.79 -24.85 -37.76
CA LEU A 650 12.77 -24.79 -38.79
C LEU A 650 12.99 -25.90 -39.83
N PRO A 651 11.92 -26.40 -40.47
CA PRO A 651 12.03 -27.42 -41.50
C PRO A 651 13.01 -27.02 -42.61
N GLY A 652 13.85 -27.97 -43.05
CA GLY A 652 14.80 -27.78 -44.15
C GLY A 652 14.14 -27.73 -45.54
N PHE A 653 12.81 -27.82 -45.61
CA PHE A 653 12.05 -27.73 -46.85
C PHE A 653 11.05 -26.58 -46.76
N ASP A 654 11.03 -25.74 -47.80
CA ASP A 654 10.16 -24.56 -47.88
C ASP A 654 8.67 -24.89 -47.88
N PHE A 655 8.26 -26.02 -48.46
CA PHE A 655 6.86 -26.46 -48.50
C PHE A 655 6.29 -26.86 -47.14
N LEU A 656 7.15 -27.07 -46.14
CA LEU A 656 6.77 -27.32 -44.74
C LEU A 656 6.66 -26.02 -43.92
N ILE A 657 7.12 -24.88 -44.46
CA ILE A 657 7.02 -23.57 -43.82
C ILE A 657 5.88 -22.78 -44.45
N ASP A 658 4.89 -22.44 -43.65
CA ASP A 658 3.75 -21.63 -44.04
C ASP A 658 3.84 -20.25 -43.39
N VAL A 659 4.22 -19.25 -44.16
CA VAL A 659 4.24 -17.85 -43.71
C VAL A 659 2.90 -17.22 -44.03
N GLN A 660 2.15 -16.86 -42.99
CA GLN A 660 0.81 -16.30 -43.09
C GLN A 660 0.81 -14.85 -42.59
N PRO A 661 0.02 -13.96 -43.20
CA PRO A 661 -0.21 -12.64 -42.64
C PRO A 661 -0.98 -12.78 -41.31
N ALA A 662 -0.64 -11.93 -40.34
CA ALA A 662 -1.41 -11.80 -39.11
C ALA A 662 -2.87 -11.48 -39.46
N ARG A 663 -3.80 -12.28 -38.94
CA ARG A 663 -5.23 -11.92 -38.98
C ARG A 663 -5.40 -10.75 -38.03
N LEU A 664 -5.50 -9.56 -38.58
CA LEU A 664 -5.69 -8.33 -37.81
C LEU A 664 -7.17 -8.27 -37.43
N SER A 665 -7.51 -8.83 -36.26
CA SER A 665 -8.83 -8.74 -35.62
C SER A 665 -9.11 -7.32 -35.16
#